data_AF-A0A453HU53-F1
#
_entry.id   AF-A0A453HU53-F1
#
_cell.length_a   1.000
_cell.length_b   1.000
_cell.length_c   1.000
_cell.angle_alpha   90.00
_cell.angle_beta   90.00
_cell.angle_gamma   90.00
#
_symmetry.space_group_name_H-M   'P 1'
#
loop_
_entity.id
_entity.type
_entity.pdbx_description
1 polymer ?
#
loop_
_entity_poly.entity_id
_entity_poly.type
_entity_poly.pdbx_seq_one_letter_code
_entity_poly.pdbx_strand_id
1 'polypeptide(L)'
;KLNSLSDRIFSLTFDVISRVLETGPGWRLVSPHFSSLMDSAIFPALALNEKDIAEWEEDTDEYMRKNLPSELDDISGWAEDLFTARKSAINLLGVLALSKGPPVVSAASKRKKGDKSKGKGGSCIGELLVIPFLSKFPVPSHGEDASSKAVQNYFGVLMAYGGLQDFLSERKDLAVTLIRNRILPLYYLDPCSPYLISTANWIIGQLTLCLPEAMCTDIYNSLMKALSMEDAEDVTCYPVRASASGAIAELIENGYAPPDWVALLQVVVKRISAEDENESALLFQLLGTIVDAGQEKVAAHIPGTVSNIANTITNLLPSVPDPWPQVVEQGFAALVAMVQAWDSPAPDENKEHEKSAWQLGQTAIAQTFSTVLQKAWLLPVEQMEPTLDSALPPPSCVNDASVLLEFILRSITSMEEITHMKVFELVVIWADIIAYWDSWEEEEDQGVFNAIKEAVSFHQRFDSSGFFLKMLPSQSANGSQSSVISRVSSFVTRAIAAYPSATWRACSCIHTLLHAPDFSLGAEDTRMTLAVTFGEATFSYFKGVSDSPAGIWKPLLLAISSCYICYPDAIQQVLCKDDGNGYTAWASALAQVSSSSFTPGLSSESEIKLAILTLATVIERLLALSMGGTKVLQDCYISLMESCIHLKDVQEDG
;
A
#
# COMPACT_ATOMS: atom_id res chain seq x y z
N LYS A 1 -19.13 -12.21 35.94
CA LYS A 1 -19.87 -12.34 34.66
C LYS A 1 -20.60 -11.04 34.37
N LEU A 2 -20.08 -10.20 33.48
CA LEU A 2 -20.84 -9.09 32.91
C LEU A 2 -21.48 -9.57 31.60
N ASN A 3 -22.81 -9.52 31.49
CA ASN A 3 -23.49 -9.75 30.21
C ASN A 3 -23.08 -8.63 29.22
N SER A 4 -23.19 -8.85 27.90
CA SER A 4 -22.90 -7.82 26.86
C SER A 4 -23.58 -6.48 27.12
N LEU A 5 -24.81 -6.52 27.65
CA LEU A 5 -25.55 -5.34 28.09
C LEU A 5 -24.91 -4.61 29.27
N SER A 6 -24.28 -5.34 30.19
CA SER A 6 -23.55 -4.76 31.31
C SER A 6 -22.25 -4.10 30.84
N ASP A 7 -21.51 -4.74 29.93
CA ASP A 7 -20.25 -4.21 29.39
C ASP A 7 -20.48 -2.86 28.66
N ARG A 8 -21.54 -2.79 27.85
CA ARG A 8 -21.97 -1.55 27.20
C ARG A 8 -22.37 -0.44 28.19
N ILE A 9 -23.02 -0.79 29.30
CA ILE A 9 -23.36 0.18 30.35
C ILE A 9 -22.10 0.74 31.01
N PHE A 10 -21.12 -0.10 31.31
CA PHE A 10 -19.85 0.37 31.89
C PHE A 10 -19.04 1.22 30.92
N SER A 11 -18.95 0.82 29.65
CA SER A 11 -18.33 1.63 28.58
C SER A 11 -18.94 3.03 28.51
N LEU A 12 -20.28 3.12 28.37
CA LEU A 12 -20.98 4.41 28.36
C LEU A 12 -20.78 5.22 29.64
N THR A 13 -20.69 4.56 30.80
CA THR A 13 -20.46 5.24 32.08
C THR A 13 -19.09 5.89 32.12
N PHE A 14 -18.05 5.19 31.66
CA PHE A 14 -16.69 5.76 31.56
C PHE A 14 -16.64 6.92 30.56
N ASP A 15 -17.28 6.80 29.40
CA ASP A 15 -17.32 7.86 28.39
C ASP A 15 -18.03 9.12 28.92
N VAL A 16 -19.14 8.95 29.65
CA VAL A 16 -19.84 10.06 30.30
C VAL A 16 -18.94 10.74 31.34
N ILE A 17 -18.22 9.97 32.17
CA ILE A 17 -17.29 10.55 33.14
C ILE A 17 -16.18 11.32 32.41
N SER A 18 -15.63 10.77 31.32
CA SER A 18 -14.60 11.43 30.51
C SER A 18 -15.06 12.79 30.01
N ARG A 19 -16.26 12.85 29.39
CA ARG A 19 -16.87 14.12 28.93
C ARG A 19 -17.15 15.10 30.07
N VAL A 20 -17.54 14.61 31.25
CA VAL A 20 -17.75 15.48 32.42
C VAL A 20 -16.43 16.14 32.85
N LEU A 21 -15.30 15.42 32.78
CA LEU A 21 -13.98 15.93 33.14
C LEU A 21 -13.47 17.05 32.24
N GLU A 22 -13.93 17.11 30.99
CA GLU A 22 -13.60 18.21 30.07
C GLU A 22 -14.13 19.57 30.57
N THR A 23 -15.15 19.55 31.44
CA THR A 23 -15.73 20.77 32.02
C THR A 23 -15.09 21.13 33.35
N GLY A 24 -14.82 22.42 33.58
CA GLY A 24 -14.28 22.90 34.85
C GLY A 24 -15.11 22.52 36.09
N PRO A 25 -16.45 22.65 36.09
CA PRO A 25 -17.31 22.18 37.18
C PRO A 25 -17.30 20.66 37.35
N GLY A 26 -17.33 19.90 36.25
CA GLY A 26 -17.29 18.44 36.28
C GLY A 26 -15.98 17.91 36.83
N TRP A 27 -14.85 18.50 36.44
CA TRP A 27 -13.54 18.18 37.03
C TRP A 27 -13.55 18.34 38.55
N ARG A 28 -14.07 19.46 39.08
CA ARG A 28 -14.13 19.71 40.54
C ARG A 28 -15.03 18.72 41.27
N LEU A 29 -16.04 18.20 40.59
CA LEU A 29 -16.96 17.20 41.12
C LEU A 29 -16.28 15.82 41.22
N VAL A 30 -15.53 15.43 40.19
CA VAL A 30 -14.97 14.07 40.09
C VAL A 30 -13.57 13.96 40.72
N SER A 31 -12.76 15.02 40.70
CA SER A 31 -11.36 14.99 41.18
C SER A 31 -11.16 14.45 42.61
N PRO A 32 -12.03 14.73 43.61
CA PRO A 32 -11.89 14.16 44.95
C PRO A 32 -12.04 12.64 44.97
N HIS A 33 -12.66 12.05 43.95
CA HIS A 33 -12.96 10.64 43.84
C HIS A 33 -11.98 9.87 42.96
N PHE A 34 -10.96 10.50 42.36
CA PHE A 34 -10.04 9.83 41.44
C PHE A 34 -9.37 8.58 42.04
N SER A 35 -8.95 8.61 43.30
CA SER A 35 -8.35 7.42 43.93
C SER A 35 -9.34 6.26 44.06
N SER A 36 -10.61 6.54 44.37
CA SER A 36 -11.65 5.51 44.47
C SER A 36 -12.11 5.03 43.10
N LEU A 37 -12.20 5.95 42.13
CA LEU A 37 -12.53 5.62 40.74
C LEU A 37 -11.47 4.72 40.12
N MET A 38 -10.20 5.01 40.39
CA MET A 38 -9.06 4.19 39.95
C MET A 38 -9.14 2.78 40.54
N ASP A 39 -9.28 2.66 41.86
CA ASP A 39 -9.25 1.38 42.57
C ASP A 39 -10.50 0.51 42.31
N SER A 40 -11.68 1.12 42.29
CA SER A 40 -12.96 0.40 42.30
C SER A 40 -13.61 0.22 40.92
N ALA A 41 -13.21 0.99 39.91
CA ALA A 41 -13.86 0.95 38.59
C ALA A 41 -12.87 0.83 37.44
N ILE A 42 -11.89 1.74 37.32
CA ILE A 42 -10.99 1.76 36.17
C ILE A 42 -10.07 0.53 36.19
N PHE A 43 -9.29 0.32 37.27
CA PHE A 43 -8.32 -0.78 37.30
C PHE A 43 -8.97 -2.17 37.18
N PRO A 44 -10.09 -2.47 37.86
CA PRO A 44 -10.80 -3.74 37.66
C PRO A 44 -11.28 -3.97 36.22
N ALA A 45 -11.59 -2.93 35.45
CA ALA A 45 -11.96 -3.04 34.04
C ALA A 45 -10.75 -3.31 33.12
N LEU A 46 -9.53 -2.97 33.56
CA LEU A 46 -8.30 -3.21 32.81
C LEU A 46 -7.72 -4.60 33.02
N ALA A 47 -7.92 -5.20 34.21
CA ALA A 47 -7.35 -6.49 34.56
C ALA A 47 -7.79 -7.62 33.61
N LEU A 48 -6.92 -8.63 33.47
CA LEU A 48 -7.24 -9.85 32.73
C LEU A 48 -8.37 -10.59 33.46
N ASN A 49 -9.37 -11.05 32.72
CA ASN A 49 -10.50 -11.76 33.27
C ASN A 49 -10.75 -13.09 32.54
N GLU A 50 -11.61 -13.94 33.10
CA GLU A 50 -11.92 -15.26 32.54
C GLU A 50 -12.48 -15.22 31.12
N LYS A 51 -13.17 -14.13 30.74
CA LYS A 51 -13.69 -13.97 29.37
C LYS A 51 -12.56 -13.73 28.38
N ASP A 52 -11.52 -12.98 28.75
CA ASP A 52 -10.37 -12.78 27.88
C ASP A 52 -9.60 -14.10 27.65
N ILE A 53 -9.49 -14.93 28.70
CA ILE A 53 -8.85 -16.25 28.62
C ILE A 53 -9.68 -17.17 27.71
N ALA A 54 -11.00 -17.22 27.90
CA ALA A 54 -11.88 -18.02 27.06
C ALA A 54 -11.90 -17.54 25.59
N GLU A 55 -11.92 -16.21 25.35
CA GLU A 55 -11.84 -15.67 24.00
C GLU A 55 -10.49 -15.99 23.35
N TRP A 56 -9.37 -15.95 24.07
CA TRP A 56 -8.08 -16.37 23.52
C TRP A 56 -8.07 -17.85 23.09
N GLU A 57 -8.77 -18.72 23.81
CA GLU A 57 -8.83 -20.16 23.51
C GLU A 57 -9.86 -20.48 22.40
N GLU A 58 -10.98 -19.75 22.36
CA GLU A 58 -12.11 -20.03 21.45
C GLU A 58 -12.06 -19.23 20.15
N ASP A 59 -11.57 -17.99 20.18
CA ASP A 59 -11.58 -17.02 19.07
C ASP A 59 -10.46 -15.96 19.25
N THR A 60 -9.25 -16.32 18.83
CA THR A 60 -8.04 -15.48 18.98
C THR A 60 -8.15 -14.13 18.29
N ASP A 61 -8.79 -14.08 17.12
CA ASP A 61 -8.98 -12.86 16.36
C ASP A 61 -9.88 -11.87 17.11
N GLU A 62 -10.98 -12.37 17.69
CA GLU A 62 -11.86 -11.56 18.52
C GLU A 62 -11.17 -11.06 19.79
N TYR A 63 -10.32 -11.88 20.41
CA TYR A 63 -9.47 -11.44 21.53
C TYR A 63 -8.57 -10.27 21.11
N MET A 64 -7.84 -10.40 20.00
CA MET A 64 -6.91 -9.36 19.53
C MET A 64 -7.63 -8.06 19.23
N ARG A 65 -8.74 -8.13 18.48
CA ARG A 65 -9.58 -6.97 18.10
C ARG A 65 -10.09 -6.19 19.31
N LYS A 66 -10.37 -6.87 20.42
CA LYS A 66 -10.80 -6.26 21.68
C LYS A 66 -9.67 -5.70 22.53
N ASN A 67 -8.51 -6.35 22.53
CA ASN A 67 -7.48 -6.17 23.57
C ASN A 67 -6.17 -5.54 23.13
N LEU A 68 -5.81 -5.62 21.85
CA LEU A 68 -4.56 -5.09 21.32
C LEU A 68 -4.85 -4.02 20.25
N PRO A 69 -5.55 -2.91 20.58
CA PRO A 69 -5.96 -1.94 19.59
C PRO A 69 -4.77 -1.07 19.13
N SER A 70 -4.34 -1.25 17.88
CA SER A 70 -3.68 -0.25 17.03
C SER A 70 -3.39 -0.82 15.64
N GLU A 71 -3.82 -0.14 14.57
CA GLU A 71 -3.44 -0.22 13.13
C GLU A 71 -3.22 -1.60 12.47
N LEU A 72 -3.45 -2.71 13.18
CA LEU A 72 -3.85 -4.02 12.66
C LEU A 72 -5.26 -3.98 12.06
N ASP A 73 -5.93 -2.83 12.18
CA ASP A 73 -7.33 -2.56 11.81
C ASP A 73 -7.57 -2.60 10.29
N ASP A 74 -6.52 -2.47 9.45
CA ASP A 74 -6.65 -2.56 7.98
C ASP A 74 -6.77 -4.02 7.47
N ILE A 75 -6.49 -5.00 8.32
CA ILE A 75 -6.53 -6.41 7.89
C ILE A 75 -7.96 -6.95 7.94
N SER A 76 -8.87 -6.37 8.75
CA SER A 76 -10.22 -6.95 8.87
C SER A 76 -11.29 -6.28 8.01
N GLY A 77 -11.12 -5.02 7.57
CA GLY A 77 -12.19 -4.32 6.85
C GLY A 77 -13.48 -4.10 7.67
N TRP A 78 -13.48 -4.38 8.99
CA TRP A 78 -14.62 -4.14 9.88
C TRP A 78 -14.33 -2.97 10.79
N ALA A 79 -14.57 -1.76 10.28
CA ALA A 79 -14.72 -0.54 11.08
C ALA A 79 -16.03 -0.58 11.90
N GLU A 80 -16.21 -1.57 12.77
CA GLU A 80 -17.24 -1.55 13.80
C GLU A 80 -16.60 -1.29 15.16
N ASP A 81 -16.69 -0.03 15.60
CA ASP A 81 -16.40 0.46 16.94
C ASP A 81 -16.81 -0.57 18.03
N LEU A 82 -15.84 -1.36 18.47
CA LEU A 82 -16.00 -2.20 19.66
C LEU A 82 -16.04 -1.31 20.91
N PHE A 83 -17.24 -0.91 21.33
CA PHE A 83 -17.47 -0.26 22.62
C PHE A 83 -17.30 -1.25 23.77
N THR A 84 -16.06 -1.57 24.16
CA THR A 84 -15.77 -2.38 25.36
C THR A 84 -15.55 -1.49 26.58
N ALA A 85 -15.92 -1.98 27.77
CA ALA A 85 -15.67 -1.24 29.00
C ALA A 85 -14.16 -1.00 29.23
N ARG A 86 -13.30 -1.92 28.78
CA ARG A 86 -11.84 -1.81 28.85
C ARG A 86 -11.33 -0.62 28.01
N LYS A 87 -11.71 -0.51 26.73
CA LYS A 87 -11.30 0.61 25.87
C LYS A 87 -11.75 1.96 26.45
N SER A 88 -13.00 2.08 26.90
CA SER A 88 -13.49 3.31 27.55
C SER A 88 -12.75 3.62 28.87
N ALA A 89 -12.39 2.60 29.66
CA ALA A 89 -11.60 2.78 30.89
C ALA A 89 -10.16 3.26 30.60
N ILE A 90 -9.52 2.73 29.55
CA ILE A 90 -8.20 3.17 29.05
C ILE A 90 -8.27 4.64 28.64
N ASN A 91 -9.27 5.03 27.85
CA ASN A 91 -9.45 6.42 27.42
C ASN A 91 -9.65 7.37 28.60
N LEU A 92 -10.52 7.00 29.55
CA LEU A 92 -10.73 7.77 30.78
C LEU A 92 -9.43 7.89 31.60
N LEU A 93 -8.63 6.83 31.68
CA LEU A 93 -7.34 6.86 32.38
C LEU A 93 -6.36 7.86 31.74
N GLY A 94 -6.29 7.91 30.41
CA GLY A 94 -5.47 8.88 29.68
C GLY A 94 -5.88 10.33 29.99
N VAL A 95 -7.19 10.62 29.92
CA VAL A 95 -7.75 11.93 30.28
C VAL A 95 -7.47 12.30 31.74
N LEU A 96 -7.60 11.33 32.65
CA LEU A 96 -7.25 11.52 34.06
C LEU A 96 -5.78 11.84 34.24
N ALA A 97 -4.87 11.12 33.56
CA ALA A 97 -3.43 11.31 33.73
C ALA A 97 -2.96 12.71 33.30
N LEU A 98 -3.51 13.22 32.18
CA LEU A 98 -3.21 14.56 31.66
C LEU A 98 -3.85 15.69 32.48
N SER A 99 -4.84 15.37 33.33
CA SER A 99 -5.51 16.35 34.17
C SER A 99 -4.55 17.03 35.15
N LYS A 100 -4.71 18.33 35.35
CA LYS A 100 -3.92 19.11 36.31
C LYS A 100 -4.13 18.56 37.73
N GLY A 101 -3.03 18.38 38.47
CA GLY A 101 -3.09 17.99 39.87
C GLY A 101 -3.73 19.07 40.75
N PRO A 102 -4.17 18.71 41.98
CA PRO A 102 -4.59 19.71 42.96
C PRO A 102 -3.49 20.76 43.13
N PRO A 103 -3.82 22.06 43.28
CA PRO A 103 -2.79 23.06 43.53
C PRO A 103 -2.03 22.68 44.80
N VAL A 104 -0.76 22.31 44.64
CA VAL A 104 0.13 22.07 45.77
C VAL A 104 0.38 23.42 46.41
N VAL A 105 -0.40 23.74 47.45
CA VAL A 105 -0.12 24.89 48.30
C VAL A 105 1.12 24.50 49.09
N SER A 106 2.29 24.84 48.57
CA SER A 106 3.52 24.83 49.35
C SER A 106 3.29 25.77 50.52
N ALA A 107 3.16 25.20 51.71
CA ALA A 107 3.05 25.92 52.98
C ALA A 107 4.41 26.55 53.36
N ALA A 108 5.01 27.32 52.45
CA ALA A 108 6.18 28.15 52.66
C ALA A 108 6.38 29.10 51.47
N SER A 109 5.64 30.20 51.41
CA SER A 109 6.19 31.51 51.05
C SER A 109 5.11 32.60 51.07
N LYS A 110 5.13 33.42 52.13
CA LYS A 110 4.54 34.75 52.07
C LYS A 110 5.35 35.59 51.07
N ARG A 111 4.69 36.00 49.98
CA ARG A 111 4.96 37.15 49.09
C ARG A 111 6.43 37.52 48.82
N LYS A 112 6.83 37.43 47.54
CA LYS A 112 7.46 38.56 46.85
C LYS A 112 7.03 38.60 45.39
N LYS A 113 6.53 39.77 44.99
CA LYS A 113 6.04 40.11 43.66
C LYS A 113 7.23 40.29 42.73
N GLY A 114 7.24 39.54 41.62
CA GLY A 114 8.13 39.75 40.48
C GLY A 114 9.15 38.64 40.30
N ASP A 115 8.81 37.62 39.51
CA ASP A 115 9.68 37.21 38.41
C ASP A 115 8.88 36.40 37.37
N LYS A 116 9.03 36.75 36.09
CA LYS A 116 8.47 35.99 34.96
C LYS A 116 9.52 34.97 34.53
N SER A 117 9.69 33.89 35.30
CA SER A 117 10.48 32.73 34.85
C SER A 117 9.57 31.68 34.25
N LYS A 118 9.70 31.44 32.93
CA LYS A 118 9.31 30.19 32.28
C LYS A 118 10.01 29.04 33.03
N GLY A 119 9.27 28.09 33.62
CA GLY A 119 9.88 26.87 34.17
C GLY A 119 9.06 26.17 35.25
N LYS A 120 8.82 24.87 35.03
CA LYS A 120 8.09 23.87 35.83
C LYS A 120 6.56 23.88 35.69
N GLY A 121 6.08 23.08 34.72
CA GLY A 121 4.68 22.67 34.64
C GLY A 121 4.23 22.05 35.96
N GLY A 122 3.01 22.37 36.38
CA GLY A 122 2.42 21.81 37.61
C GLY A 122 2.32 20.28 37.51
N SER A 123 2.42 19.61 38.65
CA SER A 123 2.29 18.15 38.70
C SER A 123 0.89 17.73 38.25
N CYS A 124 0.82 16.74 37.37
CA CYS A 124 -0.42 16.19 36.85
C CYS A 124 -0.90 15.01 37.71
N ILE A 125 -2.15 14.61 37.53
CA ILE A 125 -2.71 13.43 38.22
C ILE A 125 -1.98 12.15 37.81
N GLY A 126 -1.43 12.08 36.58
CA GLY A 126 -0.59 10.97 36.14
C GLY A 126 0.59 10.72 37.09
N GLU A 127 1.37 11.76 37.39
CA GLU A 127 2.50 11.72 38.31
C GLU A 127 2.09 11.51 39.77
N LEU A 128 1.00 12.17 40.21
CA LEU A 128 0.61 12.18 41.62
C LEU A 128 -0.17 10.95 42.08
N LEU A 129 -0.93 10.33 41.18
CA LEU A 129 -1.88 9.27 41.52
C LEU A 129 -1.65 8.02 40.67
N VAL A 130 -1.67 8.15 39.34
CA VAL A 130 -1.73 6.99 38.44
C VAL A 130 -0.45 6.16 38.52
N ILE A 131 0.71 6.77 38.29
CA ILE A 131 2.00 6.06 38.34
C ILE A 131 2.27 5.45 39.73
N PRO A 132 2.08 6.18 40.85
CA PRO A 132 2.16 5.59 42.18
C PRO A 132 1.17 4.43 42.40
N PHE A 133 -0.06 4.50 41.88
CA PHE A 133 -1.03 3.42 41.98
C PHE A 133 -0.55 2.16 41.27
N LEU A 134 -0.11 2.27 40.01
CA LEU A 134 0.38 1.14 39.20
C LEU A 134 1.66 0.51 39.79
N SER A 135 2.50 1.31 40.45
CA SER A 135 3.73 0.84 41.07
C SER A 135 3.51 -0.19 42.20
N LYS A 136 2.30 -0.25 42.79
CA LYS A 136 1.94 -1.19 43.87
C LYS A 136 1.94 -2.64 43.44
N PHE A 137 1.78 -2.89 42.14
CA PHE A 137 1.74 -4.23 41.56
C PHE A 137 3.14 -4.57 41.03
N PRO A 138 3.87 -5.53 41.61
CA PRO A 138 5.19 -5.92 41.13
C PRO A 138 5.11 -6.76 39.85
N VAL A 139 6.23 -6.90 39.14
CA VAL A 139 6.36 -7.87 38.04
C VAL A 139 6.09 -9.28 38.57
N PRO A 140 5.29 -10.12 37.89
CA PRO A 140 5.02 -11.51 38.28
C PRO A 140 6.30 -12.34 38.44
N SER A 141 6.23 -13.36 39.29
CA SER A 141 7.31 -14.34 39.47
C SER A 141 7.36 -15.34 38.32
N HIS A 142 8.47 -16.06 38.18
CA HIS A 142 8.64 -17.13 37.19
C HIS A 142 7.56 -18.21 37.32
N GLY A 143 6.94 -18.57 36.19
CA GLY A 143 5.98 -19.68 36.11
C GLY A 143 4.64 -19.44 36.79
N GLU A 144 4.26 -18.19 37.06
CA GLU A 144 2.92 -17.87 37.56
C GLU A 144 1.84 -18.13 36.51
N ASP A 145 0.75 -18.78 36.94
CA ASP A 145 -0.37 -19.12 36.08
C ASP A 145 -1.18 -17.88 35.65
N ALA A 146 -1.80 -17.95 34.47
CA ALA A 146 -2.62 -16.87 33.91
C ALA A 146 -3.85 -16.54 34.78
N SER A 147 -4.38 -17.54 35.50
CA SER A 147 -5.48 -17.35 36.45
C SER A 147 -5.06 -16.69 37.76
N SER A 148 -3.75 -16.54 38.00
CA SER A 148 -3.24 -15.94 39.22
C SER A 148 -3.58 -14.45 39.28
N LYS A 149 -3.92 -13.98 40.50
CA LYS A 149 -4.22 -12.57 40.73
C LYS A 149 -3.04 -11.65 40.42
N ALA A 150 -1.80 -12.16 40.50
CA ALA A 150 -0.60 -11.40 40.16
C ALA A 150 -0.51 -11.14 38.65
N VAL A 151 -0.66 -12.17 37.81
CA VAL A 151 -0.72 -12.02 36.34
C VAL A 151 -1.90 -11.15 35.92
N GLN A 152 -3.10 -11.39 36.47
CA GLN A 152 -4.30 -10.62 36.09
C GLN A 152 -4.17 -9.12 36.40
N ASN A 153 -3.65 -8.78 37.58
CA ASN A 153 -3.40 -7.39 37.93
C ASN A 153 -2.27 -6.80 37.08
N TYR A 154 -1.22 -7.57 36.79
CA TYR A 154 -0.11 -7.06 36.00
C TYR A 154 -0.49 -6.79 34.55
N PHE A 155 -1.35 -7.64 33.97
CA PHE A 155 -1.99 -7.35 32.68
C PHE A 155 -2.73 -6.01 32.73
N GLY A 156 -3.51 -5.75 33.78
CA GLY A 156 -4.18 -4.46 33.98
C GLY A 156 -3.20 -3.28 34.09
N VAL A 157 -2.01 -3.49 34.66
CA VAL A 157 -0.94 -2.48 34.67
C VAL A 157 -0.39 -2.22 33.28
N LEU A 158 -0.20 -3.26 32.47
CA LEU A 158 0.25 -3.13 31.08
C LEU A 158 -0.80 -2.36 30.25
N MET A 159 -2.08 -2.76 30.30
CA MET A 159 -3.17 -2.03 29.64
C MET A 159 -3.22 -0.56 30.08
N ALA A 160 -3.00 -0.29 31.37
CA ALA A 160 -2.93 1.07 31.89
C ALA A 160 -1.78 1.87 31.25
N TYR A 161 -0.59 1.29 31.06
CA TYR A 161 0.51 1.97 30.38
C TYR A 161 0.22 2.30 28.92
N GLY A 162 -0.47 1.41 28.19
CA GLY A 162 -0.94 1.71 26.83
C GLY A 162 -1.87 2.93 26.79
N GLY A 163 -2.81 3.04 27.75
CA GLY A 163 -3.68 4.21 27.89
C GLY A 163 -3.00 5.50 28.34
N LEU A 164 -1.70 5.47 28.64
CA LEU A 164 -0.90 6.61 29.05
C LEU A 164 0.01 7.12 27.94
N GLN A 165 -0.20 6.72 26.68
CA GLN A 165 0.65 7.09 25.53
C GLN A 165 0.92 8.60 25.45
N ASP A 166 -0.12 9.44 25.45
CA ASP A 166 0.04 10.91 25.41
C ASP A 166 0.82 11.44 26.61
N PHE A 167 0.48 10.95 27.80
CA PHE A 167 1.13 11.35 29.04
C PHE A 167 2.63 10.96 29.07
N LEU A 168 2.95 9.76 28.60
CA LEU A 168 4.32 9.24 28.53
C LEU A 168 5.13 9.90 27.42
N SER A 169 4.49 10.31 26.32
CA SER A 169 5.10 11.06 25.23
C SER A 169 5.62 12.43 25.68
N GLU A 170 4.92 13.09 26.61
CA GLU A 170 5.40 14.31 27.28
C GLU A 170 6.49 14.07 28.35
N ARG A 171 6.76 12.79 28.69
CA ARG A 171 7.63 12.37 29.80
C ARG A 171 8.52 11.18 29.39
N LYS A 172 9.31 11.37 28.33
CA LYS A 172 10.16 10.31 27.75
C LYS A 172 11.03 9.57 28.79
N ASP A 173 11.65 10.28 29.74
CA ASP A 173 12.47 9.65 30.79
C ASP A 173 11.69 8.62 31.65
N LEU A 174 10.41 8.91 31.92
CA LEU A 174 9.53 8.01 32.64
C LEU A 174 9.17 6.80 31.76
N ALA A 175 8.82 7.02 30.50
CA ALA A 175 8.54 5.95 29.53
C ALA A 175 9.72 4.97 29.44
N VAL A 176 10.94 5.49 29.28
CA VAL A 176 12.18 4.70 29.24
C VAL A 176 12.38 3.87 30.51
N THR A 177 12.14 4.48 31.67
CA THR A 177 12.28 3.80 32.96
C THR A 177 11.25 2.68 33.12
N LEU A 178 10.01 2.90 32.66
CA LEU A 178 8.95 1.88 32.68
C LEU A 178 9.29 0.73 31.73
N ILE A 179 9.67 1.01 30.49
CA ILE A 179 10.02 -0.03 29.51
C ILE A 179 11.16 -0.90 30.06
N ARG A 180 12.23 -0.28 30.56
CA ARG A 180 13.40 -1.00 31.10
C ARG A 180 13.08 -1.85 32.34
N ASN A 181 12.30 -1.34 33.28
CA ASN A 181 12.15 -1.96 34.59
C ASN A 181 10.85 -2.76 34.76
N ARG A 182 9.88 -2.60 33.84
CA ARG A 182 8.53 -3.16 33.97
C ARG A 182 8.11 -3.97 32.74
N ILE A 183 8.60 -3.64 31.55
CA ILE A 183 8.19 -4.32 30.30
C ILE A 183 9.24 -5.35 29.88
N LEU A 184 10.47 -4.92 29.62
CA LEU A 184 11.56 -5.81 29.21
C LEU A 184 11.80 -7.03 30.13
N PRO A 185 11.67 -6.92 31.47
CA PRO A 185 11.82 -8.08 32.34
C PRO A 185 10.89 -9.26 32.03
N LEU A 186 9.72 -9.01 31.41
CA LEU A 186 8.76 -10.05 31.06
C LEU A 186 9.34 -11.08 30.06
N TYR A 187 10.15 -10.63 29.11
CA TYR A 187 10.76 -11.50 28.09
C TYR A 187 11.83 -12.44 28.66
N TYR A 188 12.31 -12.17 29.88
CA TYR A 188 13.27 -13.00 30.61
C TYR A 188 12.60 -13.94 31.63
N LEU A 189 11.29 -13.85 31.81
CA LEU A 189 10.53 -14.82 32.60
C LEU A 189 10.36 -16.10 31.78
N ASP A 190 10.70 -17.24 32.38
CA ASP A 190 10.57 -18.56 31.78
C ASP A 190 9.84 -19.52 32.74
N PRO A 191 8.61 -19.98 32.43
CA PRO A 191 7.73 -19.47 31.37
C PRO A 191 7.09 -18.13 31.77
N CYS A 192 6.81 -17.27 30.79
CA CYS A 192 5.98 -16.07 30.95
C CYS A 192 4.59 -16.32 30.34
N SER A 193 3.58 -15.67 30.91
CA SER A 193 2.21 -15.74 30.39
C SER A 193 2.10 -15.07 29.00
N PRO A 194 1.55 -15.76 27.96
CA PRO A 194 1.37 -15.18 26.62
C PRO A 194 0.55 -13.88 26.60
N TYR A 195 -0.44 -13.75 27.49
CA TYR A 195 -1.23 -12.53 27.66
C TYR A 195 -0.36 -11.32 28.04
N LEU A 196 0.67 -11.52 28.87
CA LEU A 196 1.58 -10.46 29.28
C LEU A 196 2.56 -10.11 28.16
N ILE A 197 3.11 -11.10 27.46
CA ILE A 197 4.06 -10.86 26.36
C ILE A 197 3.37 -10.14 25.19
N SER A 198 2.17 -10.58 24.79
CA SER A 198 1.42 -9.92 23.72
C SER A 198 1.11 -8.45 24.05
N THR A 199 0.66 -8.17 25.27
CA THR A 199 0.41 -6.80 25.72
C THR A 199 1.70 -5.99 25.82
N ALA A 200 2.81 -6.61 26.25
CA ALA A 200 4.12 -5.96 26.29
C ALA A 200 4.60 -5.54 24.88
N ASN A 201 4.44 -6.42 23.88
CA ASN A 201 4.75 -6.11 22.48
C ASN A 201 3.95 -4.90 22.01
N TRP A 202 2.63 -4.92 22.21
CA TRP A 202 1.75 -3.81 21.83
C TRP A 202 2.18 -2.47 22.44
N ILE A 203 2.50 -2.44 23.75
CA ILE A 203 2.96 -1.21 24.41
C ILE A 203 4.29 -0.72 23.83
N ILE A 204 5.20 -1.62 23.46
CA ILE A 204 6.46 -1.24 22.81
C ILE A 204 6.16 -0.52 21.49
N GLY A 205 5.27 -1.07 20.66
CA GLY A 205 4.81 -0.42 19.42
C GLY A 205 4.21 0.97 19.69
N GLN A 206 3.29 1.07 20.64
CA GLN A 206 2.62 2.33 21.00
C GLN A 206 3.57 3.41 21.54
N LEU A 207 4.67 3.01 22.19
CA LEU A 207 5.63 3.94 22.80
C LEU A 207 6.89 4.13 21.96
N THR A 208 6.88 3.73 20.68
CA THR A 208 8.04 3.82 19.77
C THR A 208 8.66 5.22 19.73
N LEU A 209 7.85 6.28 19.68
CA LEU A 209 8.31 7.68 19.67
C LEU A 209 9.01 8.13 20.98
N CYS A 210 8.88 7.35 22.05
CA CYS A 210 9.51 7.58 23.35
C CYS A 210 10.85 6.85 23.51
N LEU A 211 11.20 5.96 22.58
CA LEU A 211 12.35 5.08 22.73
C LEU A 211 13.69 5.79 22.43
N PRO A 212 14.73 5.59 23.25
CA PRO A 212 16.08 5.98 22.90
C PRO A 212 16.73 4.89 22.03
N GLU A 213 17.54 5.31 21.06
CA GLU A 213 18.28 4.40 20.17
C GLU A 213 19.07 3.32 20.93
N ALA A 214 19.62 3.67 22.11
CA ALA A 214 20.40 2.76 22.93
C ALA A 214 19.62 1.52 23.43
N MET A 215 18.28 1.54 23.41
CA MET A 215 17.44 0.39 23.81
C MET A 215 16.95 -0.45 22.63
N CYS A 216 17.16 -0.01 21.38
CA CYS A 216 16.61 -0.67 20.20
C CYS A 216 17.09 -2.12 20.08
N THR A 217 18.37 -2.41 20.32
CA THR A 217 18.90 -3.77 20.24
C THR A 217 18.21 -4.73 21.21
N ASP A 218 18.02 -4.32 22.47
CA ASP A 218 17.35 -5.15 23.49
C ASP A 218 15.87 -5.37 23.15
N ILE A 219 15.22 -4.34 22.61
CA ILE A 219 13.82 -4.40 22.17
C ILE A 219 13.67 -5.35 20.97
N TYR A 220 14.50 -5.20 19.93
CA TYR A 220 14.48 -6.10 18.78
C TYR A 220 14.74 -7.55 19.18
N ASN A 221 15.71 -7.81 20.06
CA ASN A 221 15.97 -9.16 20.56
C ASN A 221 14.75 -9.75 21.29
N SER A 222 14.05 -8.92 22.08
CA SER A 222 12.84 -9.31 22.82
C SER A 222 11.67 -9.60 21.87
N LEU A 223 11.44 -8.73 20.88
CA LEU A 223 10.38 -8.89 19.88
C LEU A 223 10.65 -10.07 18.93
N MET A 224 11.90 -10.28 18.49
CA MET A 224 12.26 -11.46 17.69
C MET A 224 12.08 -12.77 18.47
N LYS A 225 12.35 -12.77 19.79
CA LYS A 225 12.05 -13.91 20.65
C LYS A 225 10.54 -14.17 20.70
N ALA A 226 9.72 -13.12 20.86
CA ALA A 226 8.25 -13.24 20.88
C ALA A 226 7.69 -13.71 19.53
N LEU A 227 8.19 -13.19 18.41
CA LEU A 227 7.83 -13.60 17.05
C LEU A 227 8.18 -15.08 16.78
N SER A 228 9.23 -15.57 17.45
CA SER A 228 9.68 -16.96 17.35
C SER A 228 9.03 -17.90 18.38
N MET A 229 8.13 -17.42 19.25
CA MET A 229 7.48 -18.29 20.25
C MET A 229 6.63 -19.37 19.58
N GLU A 230 6.81 -20.61 20.03
CA GLU A 230 5.99 -21.75 19.61
C GLU A 230 4.74 -21.86 20.46
N ASP A 231 3.69 -22.45 19.90
CA ASP A 231 2.45 -22.70 20.62
C ASP A 231 2.70 -23.71 21.75
N ALA A 232 2.04 -23.51 22.88
CA ALA A 232 1.99 -24.50 23.95
C ALA A 232 0.87 -25.50 23.65
N GLU A 233 0.91 -26.69 24.28
CA GLU A 233 -0.06 -27.79 24.00
C GLU A 233 -1.53 -27.34 24.01
N ASP A 234 -1.91 -26.41 24.89
CA ASP A 234 -3.29 -25.92 25.05
C ASP A 234 -3.47 -24.41 24.75
N VAL A 235 -2.40 -23.68 24.39
CA VAL A 235 -2.45 -22.21 24.23
C VAL A 235 -1.67 -21.77 23.00
N THR A 236 -2.40 -21.20 22.04
CA THR A 236 -1.82 -20.55 20.87
C THR A 236 -1.06 -19.28 21.24
N CYS A 237 0.14 -19.13 20.67
CA CYS A 237 0.96 -17.94 20.75
C CYS A 237 0.75 -17.00 19.55
N TYR A 238 -0.29 -17.22 18.74
CA TYR A 238 -0.61 -16.34 17.60
C TYR A 238 -0.73 -14.86 18.01
N PRO A 239 -1.49 -14.46 19.04
CA PRO A 239 -1.56 -13.03 19.42
C PRO A 239 -0.22 -12.45 19.92
N VAL A 240 0.67 -13.30 20.45
CA VAL A 240 2.04 -12.88 20.81
C VAL A 240 2.84 -12.55 19.56
N ARG A 241 2.73 -13.39 18.53
CA ARG A 241 3.43 -13.21 17.25
C ARG A 241 2.87 -12.03 16.46
N ALA A 242 1.54 -11.89 16.39
CA ALA A 242 0.87 -10.77 15.75
C ALA A 242 1.24 -9.41 16.39
N SER A 243 1.19 -9.32 17.72
CA SER A 243 1.59 -8.08 18.42
C SER A 243 3.09 -7.78 18.31
N ALA A 244 3.95 -8.80 18.27
CA ALA A 244 5.38 -8.61 17.99
C ALA A 244 5.60 -8.09 16.57
N SER A 245 4.86 -8.62 15.59
CA SER A 245 4.89 -8.20 14.20
C SER A 245 4.54 -6.70 14.07
N GLY A 246 3.40 -6.29 14.63
CA GLY A 246 2.98 -4.88 14.63
C GLY A 246 3.98 -3.96 15.33
N ALA A 247 4.54 -4.37 16.47
CA ALA A 247 5.56 -3.58 17.17
C ALA A 247 6.86 -3.42 16.36
N ILE A 248 7.25 -4.43 15.58
CA ILE A 248 8.43 -4.36 14.70
C ILE A 248 8.16 -3.41 13.52
N ALA A 249 6.97 -3.48 12.91
CA ALA A 249 6.57 -2.58 11.82
C ALA A 249 6.64 -1.11 12.29
N GLU A 250 6.02 -0.81 13.43
CA GLU A 250 6.06 0.52 14.06
C GLU A 250 7.48 1.03 14.30
N LEU A 251 8.39 0.18 14.80
CA LEU A 251 9.79 0.55 14.98
C LEU A 251 10.45 0.95 13.67
N ILE A 252 10.24 0.16 12.61
CA ILE A 252 10.83 0.38 11.29
C ILE A 252 10.31 1.67 10.66
N GLU A 253 8.99 1.87 10.67
CA GLU A 253 8.32 3.05 10.08
C GLU A 253 8.72 4.35 10.79
N ASN A 254 8.97 4.29 12.09
CA ASN A 254 9.48 5.40 12.87
C ASN A 254 11.02 5.57 12.82
N GLY A 255 11.69 4.86 11.90
CA GLY A 255 13.11 5.04 11.60
C GLY A 255 14.08 4.32 12.53
N TYR A 256 13.60 3.43 13.41
CA TYR A 256 14.48 2.57 14.21
C TYR A 256 14.88 1.35 13.40
N ALA A 257 16.14 1.28 12.98
CA ALA A 257 16.61 0.13 12.22
C ALA A 257 16.89 -1.09 13.11
N PRO A 258 16.53 -2.32 12.70
CA PRO A 258 16.96 -3.53 13.37
C PRO A 258 18.48 -3.67 13.36
N PRO A 259 19.07 -4.28 14.40
CA PRO A 259 20.51 -4.53 14.47
C PRO A 259 20.98 -5.53 13.40
N ASP A 260 20.12 -6.47 13.01
CA ASP A 260 20.37 -7.46 11.97
C ASP A 260 19.11 -7.67 11.12
N TRP A 261 19.13 -7.11 9.90
CA TRP A 261 18.04 -7.20 8.93
C TRP A 261 17.84 -8.63 8.42
N VAL A 262 18.92 -9.40 8.28
CA VAL A 262 18.88 -10.75 7.71
C VAL A 262 18.29 -11.72 8.72
N ALA A 263 18.68 -11.60 10.00
CA ALA A 263 18.09 -12.40 11.07
C ALA A 263 16.58 -12.16 11.18
N LEU A 264 16.15 -10.89 11.13
CA LEU A 264 14.74 -10.54 11.17
C LEU A 264 13.97 -11.13 9.96
N LEU A 265 14.52 -10.96 8.75
CA LEU A 265 13.96 -11.53 7.52
C LEU A 265 13.78 -13.05 7.62
N GLN A 266 14.79 -13.77 8.11
CA GLN A 266 14.74 -15.23 8.24
C GLN A 266 13.71 -15.70 9.25
N VAL A 267 13.54 -14.99 10.37
CA VAL A 267 12.52 -15.31 11.38
C VAL A 267 11.11 -15.21 10.79
N VAL A 268 10.83 -14.11 10.07
CA VAL A 268 9.52 -13.88 9.42
C VAL A 268 9.24 -14.94 8.37
N VAL A 269 10.19 -15.16 7.45
CA VAL A 269 10.03 -16.12 6.33
C VAL A 269 9.84 -17.55 6.83
N LYS A 270 10.52 -17.94 7.92
CA LYS A 270 10.36 -19.28 8.51
C LYS A 270 8.95 -19.50 9.10
N ARG A 271 8.28 -18.43 9.53
CA ARG A 271 6.97 -18.50 10.18
C ARG A 271 5.81 -18.46 9.19
N ILE A 272 5.97 -17.78 8.06
CA ILE A 272 4.98 -17.78 6.98
C ILE A 272 4.72 -19.22 6.52
N SER A 273 3.46 -19.65 6.58
CA SER A 273 3.06 -21.03 6.28
C SER A 273 1.72 -21.08 5.56
N ALA A 274 1.35 -22.25 5.04
CA ALA A 274 0.03 -22.45 4.43
C ALA A 274 -1.03 -22.93 5.45
N GLU A 275 -0.64 -23.12 6.72
CA GLU A 275 -1.53 -23.71 7.75
C GLU A 275 -2.32 -22.64 8.52
N ASP A 276 -1.72 -21.46 8.71
CA ASP A 276 -2.33 -20.34 9.42
C ASP A 276 -2.39 -19.11 8.48
N GLU A 277 -3.56 -18.92 7.85
CA GLU A 277 -3.79 -17.86 6.87
C GLU A 277 -3.75 -16.46 7.52
N ASN A 278 -4.38 -16.30 8.69
CA ASN A 278 -4.47 -15.02 9.39
C ASN A 278 -3.10 -14.57 9.90
N GLU A 279 -2.30 -15.48 10.45
CA GLU A 279 -0.92 -15.19 10.82
C GLU A 279 -0.05 -14.89 9.59
N SER A 280 -0.19 -15.67 8.53
CA SER A 280 0.64 -15.48 7.35
C SER A 280 0.33 -14.15 6.64
N ALA A 281 -0.92 -13.69 6.65
CA ALA A 281 -1.30 -12.38 6.11
C ALA A 281 -0.55 -11.24 6.83
N LEU A 282 -0.52 -11.28 8.16
CA LEU A 282 0.22 -10.33 9.01
C LEU A 282 1.72 -10.36 8.75
N LEU A 283 2.27 -11.56 8.59
CA LEU A 283 3.70 -11.73 8.36
C LEU A 283 4.11 -11.32 6.94
N PHE A 284 3.22 -11.43 5.95
CA PHE A 284 3.44 -10.89 4.61
C PHE A 284 3.52 -9.37 4.62
N GLN A 285 2.62 -8.69 5.34
CA GLN A 285 2.67 -7.24 5.50
C GLN A 285 3.98 -6.80 6.16
N LEU A 286 4.36 -7.43 7.28
CA LEU A 286 5.64 -7.17 7.94
C LEU A 286 6.83 -7.44 7.01
N LEU A 287 6.77 -8.50 6.20
CA LEU A 287 7.81 -8.80 5.22
C LEU A 287 7.96 -7.65 4.22
N GLY A 288 6.85 -7.09 3.73
CA GLY A 288 6.85 -5.88 2.90
C GLY A 288 7.57 -4.71 3.60
N THR A 289 7.14 -4.36 4.82
CA THR A 289 7.75 -3.27 5.61
C THR A 289 9.26 -3.47 5.83
N ILE A 290 9.71 -4.69 6.14
CA ILE A 290 11.13 -5.03 6.31
C ILE A 290 11.90 -4.82 5.01
N VAL A 291 11.32 -5.24 3.89
CA VAL A 291 11.97 -5.20 2.58
C VAL A 291 12.09 -3.75 2.09
N ASP A 292 11.02 -2.98 2.19
CA ASP A 292 10.95 -1.59 1.74
C ASP A 292 11.89 -0.68 2.54
N ALA A 293 11.99 -0.88 3.86
CA ALA A 293 12.91 -0.11 4.70
C ALA A 293 14.35 -0.64 4.67
N GLY A 294 14.54 -1.94 4.41
CA GLY A 294 15.84 -2.59 4.37
C GLY A 294 16.61 -2.32 3.08
N GLN A 295 15.91 -2.24 1.95
CA GLN A 295 16.45 -1.99 0.60
C GLN A 295 17.75 -2.79 0.33
N GLU A 296 18.88 -2.09 0.11
CA GLU A 296 20.18 -2.68 -0.18
C GLU A 296 20.65 -3.70 0.88
N LYS A 297 20.23 -3.55 2.14
CA LYS A 297 20.63 -4.43 3.25
C LYS A 297 20.02 -5.83 3.13
N VAL A 298 18.87 -5.95 2.48
CA VAL A 298 18.16 -7.22 2.28
C VAL A 298 18.24 -7.72 0.84
N ALA A 299 18.54 -6.84 -0.13
CA ALA A 299 18.53 -7.14 -1.57
C ALA A 299 19.26 -8.44 -1.94
N ALA A 300 20.47 -8.66 -1.42
CA ALA A 300 21.27 -9.85 -1.73
C ALA A 300 20.61 -11.19 -1.33
N HIS A 301 19.64 -11.17 -0.41
CA HIS A 301 18.93 -12.35 0.09
C HIS A 301 17.59 -12.58 -0.63
N ILE A 302 17.10 -11.59 -1.38
CA ILE A 302 15.78 -11.64 -2.04
C ILE A 302 15.63 -12.86 -2.96
N PRO A 303 16.58 -13.18 -3.87
CA PRO A 303 16.42 -14.33 -4.77
C PRO A 303 16.19 -15.67 -4.05
N GLY A 304 16.84 -15.88 -2.89
CA GLY A 304 16.66 -17.10 -2.09
C GLY A 304 15.34 -17.11 -1.33
N THR A 305 14.93 -15.95 -0.81
CA THR A 305 13.69 -15.81 -0.01
C THR A 305 12.44 -15.89 -0.87
N VAL A 306 12.44 -15.29 -2.07
CA VAL A 306 11.29 -15.25 -3.00
C VAL A 306 10.80 -16.66 -3.33
N SER A 307 11.71 -17.63 -3.51
CA SER A 307 11.33 -19.03 -3.79
C SER A 307 10.50 -19.66 -2.66
N ASN A 308 10.88 -19.43 -1.39
CA ASN A 308 10.15 -19.96 -0.24
C ASN A 308 8.76 -19.33 -0.14
N ILE A 309 8.68 -18.01 -0.27
CA ILE A 309 7.44 -17.25 -0.19
C ILE A 309 6.49 -17.63 -1.32
N ALA A 310 7.00 -17.69 -2.54
CA ALA A 310 6.25 -18.09 -3.72
C ALA A 310 5.64 -19.49 -3.57
N ASN A 311 6.39 -20.45 -2.99
CA ASN A 311 5.86 -21.79 -2.72
C ASN A 311 4.69 -21.76 -1.74
N THR A 312 4.77 -20.94 -0.68
CA THR A 312 3.67 -20.79 0.29
C THR A 312 2.44 -20.15 -0.36
N ILE A 313 2.60 -19.03 -1.07
CA ILE A 313 1.51 -18.36 -1.81
C ILE A 313 0.85 -19.33 -2.78
N THR A 314 1.68 -20.11 -3.49
CA THR A 314 1.23 -21.10 -4.45
C THR A 314 0.38 -22.20 -3.82
N ASN A 315 0.57 -22.52 -2.54
CA ASN A 315 -0.25 -23.48 -1.80
C ASN A 315 -1.55 -22.88 -1.26
N LEU A 316 -1.57 -21.56 -1.03
CA LEU A 316 -2.72 -20.79 -0.57
C LEU A 316 -3.68 -20.37 -1.69
N LEU A 317 -3.23 -20.42 -2.95
CA LEU A 317 -4.07 -20.11 -4.11
C LEU A 317 -5.30 -21.06 -4.18
N PRO A 318 -6.54 -20.51 -4.27
CA PRO A 318 -7.74 -21.33 -4.34
C PRO A 318 -7.77 -22.15 -5.63
N SER A 319 -8.39 -23.33 -5.57
CA SER A 319 -8.53 -24.23 -6.74
C SER A 319 -9.70 -23.84 -7.66
N VAL A 320 -10.56 -22.93 -7.20
CA VAL A 320 -11.78 -22.47 -7.89
C VAL A 320 -11.69 -20.94 -8.01
N PRO A 321 -12.21 -20.32 -9.08
CA PRO A 321 -12.23 -18.86 -9.23
C PRO A 321 -13.21 -18.23 -8.24
N ASP A 322 -12.77 -18.13 -6.99
CA ASP A 322 -13.28 -17.22 -5.98
C ASP A 322 -12.30 -16.04 -5.85
N PRO A 323 -12.73 -14.87 -5.35
CA PRO A 323 -11.81 -13.81 -4.95
C PRO A 323 -10.66 -14.38 -4.11
N TRP A 324 -9.46 -13.85 -4.30
CA TRP A 324 -8.30 -14.40 -3.60
C TRP A 324 -8.42 -14.10 -2.11
N PRO A 325 -8.09 -15.06 -1.23
CA PRO A 325 -8.00 -14.77 0.19
C PRO A 325 -7.01 -13.65 0.46
N GLN A 326 -7.27 -12.82 1.45
CA GLN A 326 -6.40 -11.69 1.80
C GLN A 326 -4.94 -12.11 2.03
N VAL A 327 -4.70 -13.30 2.59
CA VAL A 327 -3.34 -13.84 2.75
C VAL A 327 -2.59 -13.98 1.42
N VAL A 328 -3.29 -14.32 0.34
CA VAL A 328 -2.72 -14.38 -1.01
C VAL A 328 -2.45 -12.96 -1.51
N GLU A 329 -3.39 -12.03 -1.31
CA GLU A 329 -3.23 -10.64 -1.73
C GLU A 329 -2.01 -9.97 -1.07
N GLN A 330 -1.89 -10.11 0.26
CA GLN A 330 -0.73 -9.64 1.02
C GLN A 330 0.56 -10.35 0.59
N GLY A 331 0.48 -11.63 0.21
CA GLY A 331 1.60 -12.37 -0.37
C GLY A 331 2.08 -11.75 -1.69
N PHE A 332 1.17 -11.37 -2.59
CA PHE A 332 1.53 -10.68 -3.85
C PHE A 332 2.12 -9.29 -3.59
N ALA A 333 1.54 -8.51 -2.68
CA ALA A 333 2.09 -7.22 -2.26
C ALA A 333 3.51 -7.35 -1.71
N ALA A 334 3.78 -8.38 -0.87
CA ALA A 334 5.12 -8.65 -0.37
C ALA A 334 6.10 -9.04 -1.49
N LEU A 335 5.67 -9.81 -2.50
CA LEU A 335 6.50 -10.10 -3.67
C LEU A 335 6.83 -8.83 -4.46
N VAL A 336 5.89 -7.90 -4.60
CA VAL A 336 6.11 -6.61 -5.26
C VAL A 336 7.16 -5.77 -4.53
N ALA A 337 7.05 -5.65 -3.20
CA ALA A 337 8.06 -4.97 -2.37
C ALA A 337 9.46 -5.58 -2.58
N MET A 338 9.55 -6.91 -2.65
CA MET A 338 10.81 -7.63 -2.92
C MET A 338 11.40 -7.32 -4.30
N VAL A 339 10.57 -7.17 -5.33
CA VAL A 339 11.05 -6.77 -6.66
C VAL A 339 11.58 -5.35 -6.66
N GLN A 340 10.84 -4.43 -6.06
CA GLN A 340 11.21 -3.02 -6.03
C GLN A 340 12.52 -2.82 -5.25
N ALA A 341 12.69 -3.52 -4.13
CA ALA A 341 13.94 -3.54 -3.38
C ALA A 341 15.11 -4.18 -4.14
N TRP A 342 14.85 -5.17 -5.00
CA TRP A 342 15.86 -5.80 -5.86
C TRP A 342 16.30 -4.90 -7.02
N ASP A 343 15.37 -4.12 -7.58
CA ASP A 343 15.62 -3.22 -8.70
C ASP A 343 16.36 -1.93 -8.29
N SER A 344 16.14 -1.45 -7.06
CA SER A 344 16.76 -0.22 -6.55
C SER A 344 18.30 -0.20 -6.64
N PRO A 345 19.05 -1.26 -6.27
CA PRO A 345 20.52 -1.28 -6.30
C PRO A 345 21.13 -1.77 -7.62
N ALA A 346 20.47 -1.56 -8.77
CA ALA A 346 20.99 -2.03 -10.07
C ALA A 346 22.48 -1.67 -10.26
N PRO A 347 23.37 -2.65 -10.51
CA PRO A 347 24.81 -2.42 -10.44
C PRO A 347 25.32 -1.50 -11.55
N ASP A 348 26.25 -0.61 -11.19
CA ASP A 348 26.97 0.25 -12.14
C ASP A 348 27.61 -0.59 -13.26
N GLU A 349 27.54 -0.09 -14.51
CA GLU A 349 28.01 -0.80 -15.71
C GLU A 349 29.49 -1.25 -15.63
N ASN A 350 30.28 -0.63 -14.75
CA ASN A 350 31.72 -0.86 -14.61
C ASN A 350 32.10 -2.08 -13.76
N LYS A 351 31.14 -2.83 -13.19
CA LYS A 351 31.40 -3.98 -12.30
C LYS A 351 30.83 -5.30 -12.83
N GLU A 352 31.56 -5.96 -13.73
CA GLU A 352 31.12 -7.18 -14.42
C GLU A 352 30.72 -8.35 -13.50
N HIS A 353 31.46 -8.60 -12.41
CA HIS A 353 31.16 -9.70 -11.49
C HIS A 353 29.88 -9.47 -10.68
N GLU A 354 29.66 -8.23 -10.18
CA GLU A 354 28.43 -7.86 -9.47
C GLU A 354 27.22 -7.92 -10.43
N LYS A 355 27.41 -7.49 -11.68
CA LYS A 355 26.41 -7.56 -12.74
C LYS A 355 25.99 -9.00 -13.06
N SER A 356 26.94 -9.94 -13.15
CA SER A 356 26.62 -11.34 -13.43
C SER A 356 25.82 -12.00 -12.29
N ALA A 357 26.20 -11.76 -11.02
CA ALA A 357 25.47 -12.28 -9.87
C ALA A 357 24.05 -11.68 -9.78
N TRP A 358 23.92 -10.38 -10.06
CA TRP A 358 22.63 -9.70 -10.14
C TRP A 358 21.76 -10.25 -11.28
N GLN A 359 22.31 -10.47 -12.47
CA GLN A 359 21.56 -11.09 -13.57
C GLN A 359 21.06 -12.50 -13.23
N LEU A 360 21.90 -13.32 -12.59
CA LEU A 360 21.49 -14.66 -12.12
C LEU A 360 20.34 -14.58 -11.09
N GLY A 361 20.42 -13.63 -10.15
CA GLY A 361 19.34 -13.36 -9.19
C GLY A 361 18.05 -12.93 -9.87
N GLN A 362 18.14 -12.01 -10.84
CA GLN A 362 17.01 -11.53 -11.63
C GLN A 362 16.33 -12.68 -12.40
N THR A 363 17.09 -13.54 -13.06
CA THR A 363 16.54 -14.71 -13.76
C THR A 363 15.85 -15.68 -12.79
N ALA A 364 16.44 -15.94 -11.63
CA ALA A 364 15.86 -16.82 -10.61
C ALA A 364 14.51 -16.26 -10.09
N ILE A 365 14.46 -14.97 -9.77
CA ILE A 365 13.24 -14.28 -9.35
C ILE A 365 12.16 -14.37 -10.45
N ALA A 366 12.52 -14.08 -11.71
CA ALA A 366 11.59 -14.14 -12.84
C ALA A 366 11.02 -15.55 -13.05
N GLN A 367 11.84 -16.59 -12.92
CA GLN A 367 11.38 -17.99 -12.98
C GLN A 367 10.39 -18.32 -11.86
N THR A 368 10.65 -17.83 -10.64
CA THR A 368 9.75 -18.03 -9.52
C THR A 368 8.41 -17.32 -9.75
N PHE A 369 8.40 -16.04 -10.16
CA PHE A 369 7.14 -15.33 -10.44
C PHE A 369 6.37 -15.93 -11.60
N SER A 370 7.07 -16.37 -12.65
CA SER A 370 6.42 -17.09 -13.74
C SER A 370 5.69 -18.33 -13.20
N THR A 371 6.31 -19.10 -12.31
CA THR A 371 5.69 -20.28 -11.69
C THR A 371 4.43 -19.92 -10.90
N VAL A 372 4.48 -18.84 -10.10
CA VAL A 372 3.33 -18.34 -9.32
C VAL A 372 2.19 -17.90 -10.25
N LEU A 373 2.49 -17.06 -11.25
CA LEU A 373 1.48 -16.56 -12.20
C LEU A 373 0.91 -17.69 -13.06
N GLN A 374 1.71 -18.68 -13.46
CA GLN A 374 1.21 -19.86 -14.17
C GLN A 374 0.20 -20.64 -13.32
N LYS A 375 0.47 -20.83 -12.01
CA LYS A 375 -0.49 -21.49 -11.12
C LYS A 375 -1.72 -20.62 -10.82
N ALA A 376 -1.54 -19.30 -10.71
CA ALA A 376 -2.62 -18.36 -10.46
C ALA A 376 -3.57 -18.17 -11.67
N TRP A 377 -3.04 -18.19 -12.89
CA TRP A 377 -3.79 -17.83 -14.10
C TRP A 377 -4.03 -18.99 -15.08
N LEU A 378 -3.06 -19.89 -15.29
CA LEU A 378 -3.21 -20.97 -16.27
C LEU A 378 -3.92 -22.19 -15.69
N LEU A 379 -3.59 -22.57 -14.44
CA LEU A 379 -4.14 -23.78 -13.84
C LEU A 379 -5.68 -23.76 -13.70
N PRO A 380 -6.33 -22.66 -13.25
CA PRO A 380 -7.79 -22.61 -13.17
C PRO A 380 -8.46 -22.77 -14.54
N VAL A 381 -7.82 -22.23 -15.57
CA VAL A 381 -8.28 -22.30 -16.96
C VAL A 381 -8.12 -23.71 -17.54
N GLU A 382 -7.06 -24.44 -17.19
CA GLU A 382 -6.80 -25.82 -17.64
C GLU A 382 -7.71 -26.86 -16.94
N GLN A 383 -8.14 -26.60 -15.71
CA GLN A 383 -8.90 -27.56 -14.88
C GLN A 383 -10.42 -27.48 -15.03
N MET A 384 -10.96 -26.45 -15.69
CA MET A 384 -12.40 -26.29 -15.88
C MET A 384 -12.97 -27.14 -17.03
N GLU A 385 -14.05 -27.88 -16.75
CA GLU A 385 -14.86 -28.52 -17.79
C GLU A 385 -15.54 -27.45 -18.68
N PRO A 386 -15.66 -27.68 -20.00
CA PRO A 386 -16.14 -26.70 -20.97
C PRO A 386 -17.65 -26.38 -20.90
N THR A 387 -18.30 -26.61 -19.75
CA THR A 387 -19.76 -26.55 -19.57
C THR A 387 -20.24 -25.36 -18.73
N LEU A 388 -19.35 -24.62 -18.05
CA LEU A 388 -19.68 -23.34 -17.43
C LEU A 388 -19.22 -22.17 -18.32
N ASP A 389 -20.05 -21.13 -18.41
CA ASP A 389 -19.71 -19.84 -19.04
C ASP A 389 -18.33 -19.39 -18.54
N SER A 390 -17.44 -19.05 -19.48
CA SER A 390 -15.99 -18.93 -19.26
C SER A 390 -15.61 -18.17 -17.97
N ALA A 391 -14.73 -18.75 -17.16
CA ALA A 391 -14.24 -18.09 -15.96
C ALA A 391 -12.78 -17.68 -16.16
N LEU A 392 -12.57 -16.40 -16.46
CA LEU A 392 -11.26 -15.77 -16.25
C LEU A 392 -10.85 -15.97 -14.78
N PRO A 393 -9.54 -16.03 -14.48
CA PRO A 393 -9.11 -15.96 -13.09
C PRO A 393 -9.66 -14.67 -12.45
N PRO A 394 -9.92 -14.68 -11.13
CA PRO A 394 -10.50 -13.53 -10.45
C PRO A 394 -9.59 -12.30 -10.65
N PRO A 395 -10.15 -11.09 -10.81
CA PRO A 395 -9.36 -9.87 -11.01
C PRO A 395 -8.69 -9.36 -9.71
N SER A 396 -8.52 -10.21 -8.69
CA SER A 396 -7.81 -9.88 -7.46
C SER A 396 -6.34 -9.58 -7.76
N CYS A 397 -5.77 -8.55 -7.13
CA CYS A 397 -4.35 -8.18 -7.26
C CYS A 397 -3.84 -7.98 -8.70
N VAL A 398 -4.71 -7.51 -9.62
CA VAL A 398 -4.32 -7.26 -11.02
C VAL A 398 -3.12 -6.32 -11.11
N ASN A 399 -3.04 -5.31 -10.25
CA ASN A 399 -1.90 -4.40 -10.17
C ASN A 399 -0.61 -5.14 -9.85
N ASP A 400 -0.57 -5.84 -8.71
CA ASP A 400 0.63 -6.50 -8.20
C ASP A 400 1.10 -7.61 -9.14
N ALA A 401 0.15 -8.41 -9.64
CA ALA A 401 0.44 -9.44 -10.62
C ALA A 401 0.93 -8.83 -11.95
N SER A 402 0.50 -7.62 -12.32
CA SER A 402 1.05 -6.89 -13.47
C SER A 402 2.49 -6.42 -13.22
N VAL A 403 2.83 -5.99 -12.00
CA VAL A 403 4.24 -5.65 -11.63
C VAL A 403 5.14 -6.89 -11.73
N LEU A 404 4.67 -8.04 -11.25
CA LEU A 404 5.41 -9.30 -11.39
C LEU A 404 5.58 -9.68 -12.88
N LEU A 405 4.54 -9.52 -13.69
CA LEU A 405 4.60 -9.77 -15.14
C LEU A 405 5.56 -8.81 -15.85
N GLU A 406 5.53 -7.51 -15.53
CA GLU A 406 6.48 -6.51 -16.02
C GLU A 406 7.92 -6.96 -15.75
N PHE A 407 8.20 -7.38 -14.51
CA PHE A 407 9.52 -7.85 -14.13
C PHE A 407 9.96 -9.07 -14.95
N ILE A 408 9.07 -10.06 -15.15
CA ILE A 408 9.35 -11.23 -16.00
C ILE A 408 9.69 -10.79 -17.42
N LEU A 409 8.85 -9.95 -18.04
CA LEU A 409 9.03 -9.49 -19.42
C LEU A 409 10.36 -8.74 -19.62
N ARG A 410 10.73 -7.90 -18.66
CA ARG A 410 12.00 -7.15 -18.69
C ARG A 410 13.22 -8.06 -18.54
N SER A 411 13.10 -9.11 -17.73
CA SER A 411 14.20 -10.01 -17.36
C SER A 411 14.58 -11.03 -18.45
N ILE A 412 13.74 -11.24 -19.45
CA ILE A 412 13.97 -12.21 -20.51
C ILE A 412 15.09 -11.76 -21.45
N THR A 413 16.01 -12.68 -21.74
CA THR A 413 17.13 -12.47 -22.67
C THR A 413 17.13 -13.42 -23.86
N SER A 414 16.39 -14.52 -23.80
CA SER A 414 16.38 -15.56 -24.85
C SER A 414 15.00 -16.18 -25.11
N MET A 415 14.84 -16.79 -26.29
CA MET A 415 13.61 -17.51 -26.68
C MET A 415 13.36 -18.80 -25.88
N GLU A 416 14.40 -19.43 -25.34
CA GLU A 416 14.27 -20.63 -24.51
C GLU A 416 13.59 -20.28 -23.19
N GLU A 417 13.94 -19.16 -22.58
CA GLU A 417 13.32 -18.64 -21.36
C GLU A 417 11.83 -18.33 -21.56
N ILE A 418 11.46 -17.72 -22.70
CA ILE A 418 10.07 -17.42 -23.07
C ILE A 418 9.22 -18.69 -23.05
N THR A 419 9.74 -19.77 -23.63
CA THR A 419 9.04 -21.04 -23.74
C THR A 419 8.94 -21.72 -22.38
N HIS A 420 10.03 -21.75 -21.61
CA HIS A 420 10.07 -22.34 -20.28
C HIS A 420 9.11 -21.64 -19.31
N MET A 421 9.07 -20.30 -19.35
CA MET A 421 8.25 -19.47 -18.47
C MET A 421 6.82 -19.24 -19.00
N LYS A 422 6.42 -19.87 -20.12
CA LYS A 422 5.10 -19.72 -20.76
C LYS A 422 4.65 -18.25 -20.90
N VAL A 423 5.58 -17.37 -21.28
CA VAL A 423 5.38 -15.92 -21.21
C VAL A 423 4.27 -15.47 -22.15
N PHE A 424 4.16 -16.07 -23.32
CA PHE A 424 3.10 -15.77 -24.27
C PHE A 424 1.72 -16.12 -23.70
N GLU A 425 1.57 -17.29 -23.09
CA GLU A 425 0.34 -17.72 -22.46
C GLU A 425 -0.06 -16.80 -21.29
N LEU A 426 0.91 -16.40 -20.46
CA LEU A 426 0.69 -15.45 -19.37
C LEU A 426 0.20 -14.09 -19.88
N VAL A 427 0.85 -13.54 -20.92
CA VAL A 427 0.46 -12.24 -21.51
C VAL A 427 -0.95 -12.29 -22.11
N VAL A 428 -1.36 -13.42 -22.69
CA VAL A 428 -2.71 -13.59 -23.26
C VAL A 428 -3.78 -13.56 -22.19
N ILE A 429 -3.59 -14.31 -21.10
CA ILE A 429 -4.55 -14.32 -19.99
C ILE A 429 -4.57 -12.97 -19.30
N TRP A 430 -3.41 -12.39 -19.01
CA TRP A 430 -3.32 -11.05 -18.45
C TRP A 430 -4.09 -10.02 -19.30
N ALA A 431 -3.91 -10.05 -20.63
CA ALA A 431 -4.63 -9.16 -21.53
C ALA A 431 -6.15 -9.39 -21.50
N ASP A 432 -6.62 -10.63 -21.35
CA ASP A 432 -8.04 -10.89 -21.12
C ASP A 432 -8.48 -10.32 -19.76
N ILE A 433 -7.76 -10.55 -18.65
CA ILE A 433 -8.11 -10.04 -17.31
C ILE A 433 -8.29 -8.52 -17.34
N ILE A 434 -7.29 -7.77 -17.82
CA ILE A 434 -7.35 -6.31 -17.81
C ILE A 434 -8.43 -5.76 -18.76
N ALA A 435 -8.78 -6.50 -19.82
CA ALA A 435 -9.83 -6.08 -20.74
C ALA A 435 -11.21 -6.03 -20.06
N TYR A 436 -11.45 -6.87 -19.04
CA TYR A 436 -12.68 -6.90 -18.25
C TYR A 436 -12.57 -6.23 -16.88
N TRP A 437 -11.37 -5.88 -16.45
CA TRP A 437 -11.16 -5.21 -15.16
C TRP A 437 -11.78 -3.80 -15.14
N ASP A 438 -12.63 -3.52 -14.15
CA ASP A 438 -13.41 -2.29 -14.01
C ASP A 438 -13.32 -1.63 -12.62
N SER A 439 -12.49 -2.17 -11.71
CA SER A 439 -12.22 -1.61 -10.38
C SER A 439 -11.18 -0.49 -10.43
N TRP A 440 -11.58 0.69 -10.90
CA TRP A 440 -10.68 1.86 -10.96
C TRP A 440 -10.57 2.54 -9.59
N GLU A 441 -9.50 2.25 -8.85
CA GLU A 441 -9.14 2.96 -7.61
C GLU A 441 -7.79 3.70 -7.79
N GLU A 442 -7.61 4.82 -7.07
CA GLU A 442 -6.34 5.57 -7.10
C GLU A 442 -5.25 4.73 -6.42
N GLU A 443 -4.06 4.63 -7.03
CA GLU A 443 -2.88 3.84 -6.61
C GLU A 443 -2.81 2.36 -7.06
N GLU A 444 -3.90 1.74 -7.52
CA GLU A 444 -3.95 0.30 -7.88
C GLU A 444 -3.89 -0.04 -9.40
N ASP A 445 -3.41 0.85 -10.26
CA ASP A 445 -3.37 0.61 -11.71
C ASP A 445 -2.01 0.96 -12.36
N GLN A 446 -1.04 1.45 -11.57
CA GLN A 446 0.27 1.84 -12.08
C GLN A 446 1.04 0.66 -12.66
N GLY A 447 1.00 -0.48 -11.99
CA GLY A 447 1.63 -1.72 -12.43
C GLY A 447 1.08 -2.19 -13.78
N VAL A 448 -0.22 -2.02 -14.01
CA VAL A 448 -0.87 -2.39 -15.27
C VAL A 448 -0.33 -1.55 -16.43
N PHE A 449 -0.24 -0.22 -16.27
CA PHE A 449 0.27 0.64 -17.34
C PHE A 449 1.76 0.43 -17.64
N ASN A 450 2.57 0.14 -16.62
CA ASN A 450 3.98 -0.18 -16.81
C ASN A 450 4.13 -1.54 -17.53
N ALA A 451 3.37 -2.55 -17.11
CA ALA A 451 3.32 -3.84 -17.79
C ALA A 451 2.89 -3.73 -19.26
N ILE A 452 1.96 -2.82 -19.60
CA ILE A 452 1.59 -2.53 -21.01
C ILE A 452 2.80 -2.02 -21.80
N LYS A 453 3.54 -1.05 -21.26
CA LYS A 453 4.72 -0.49 -21.94
C LYS A 453 5.80 -1.55 -22.12
N GLU A 454 6.03 -2.36 -21.10
CA GLU A 454 7.03 -3.42 -21.14
C GLU A 454 6.60 -4.58 -22.07
N ALA A 455 5.33 -4.95 -22.13
CA ALA A 455 4.81 -5.95 -23.07
C ALA A 455 5.02 -5.53 -24.53
N VAL A 456 4.88 -4.24 -24.83
CA VAL A 456 5.18 -3.69 -26.16
C VAL A 456 6.69 -3.70 -26.45
N SER A 457 7.53 -3.35 -25.48
CA SER A 457 8.99 -3.44 -25.62
C SER A 457 9.45 -4.89 -25.81
N PHE A 458 8.89 -5.83 -25.05
CA PHE A 458 9.10 -7.26 -25.20
C PHE A 458 8.72 -7.75 -26.60
N HIS A 459 7.58 -7.30 -27.14
CA HIS A 459 7.18 -7.58 -28.51
C HIS A 459 8.25 -7.12 -29.53
N GLN A 460 8.79 -5.90 -29.39
CA GLN A 460 9.87 -5.42 -30.26
C GLN A 460 11.15 -6.27 -30.17
N ARG A 461 11.48 -6.77 -28.97
CA ARG A 461 12.70 -7.56 -28.72
C ARG A 461 12.59 -8.98 -29.26
N PHE A 462 11.43 -9.63 -29.14
CA PHE A 462 11.31 -11.08 -29.37
C PHE A 462 10.23 -11.51 -30.36
N ASP A 463 9.18 -10.72 -30.63
CA ASP A 463 8.03 -11.20 -31.38
C ASP A 463 8.15 -10.99 -32.90
N SER A 464 9.07 -11.72 -33.51
CA SER A 464 9.16 -11.87 -34.98
C SER A 464 7.95 -12.59 -35.60
N SER A 465 7.06 -13.17 -34.80
CA SER A 465 5.92 -13.99 -35.22
C SER A 465 4.59 -13.23 -35.33
N GLY A 466 4.57 -11.98 -34.88
CA GLY A 466 3.35 -11.17 -34.80
C GLY A 466 2.33 -11.66 -33.77
N PHE A 467 2.77 -12.38 -32.73
CA PHE A 467 1.94 -12.90 -31.63
C PHE A 467 1.05 -11.83 -31.01
N PHE A 468 1.59 -10.63 -30.74
CA PHE A 468 0.85 -9.53 -30.12
C PHE A 468 -0.33 -9.04 -30.99
N LEU A 469 -0.23 -9.23 -32.31
CA LEU A 469 -1.22 -8.88 -33.32
C LEU A 469 -2.09 -10.08 -33.74
N LYS A 470 -1.71 -11.30 -33.36
CA LYS A 470 -2.39 -12.52 -33.76
C LYS A 470 -3.77 -12.62 -33.11
N MET A 471 -4.78 -12.96 -33.91
CA MET A 471 -6.12 -13.22 -33.40
C MET A 471 -6.13 -14.51 -32.60
N LEU A 472 -6.46 -14.40 -31.31
CA LEU A 472 -6.49 -15.51 -30.37
C LEU A 472 -7.90 -15.64 -29.80
N PRO A 473 -8.36 -16.86 -29.47
CA PRO A 473 -9.59 -17.05 -28.70
C PRO A 473 -9.50 -16.24 -27.41
N SER A 474 -10.51 -15.42 -27.11
CA SER A 474 -10.64 -14.82 -25.79
C SER A 474 -11.21 -15.86 -24.84
N GLN A 475 -10.67 -15.92 -23.63
CA GLN A 475 -11.18 -16.73 -22.52
C GLN A 475 -12.44 -16.11 -21.88
N SER A 476 -13.11 -15.17 -22.56
CA SER A 476 -14.29 -14.44 -22.09
C SER A 476 -15.61 -15.05 -22.57
N ALA A 477 -16.71 -14.68 -21.90
CA ALA A 477 -18.01 -15.33 -22.03
C ALA A 477 -18.59 -15.29 -23.45
N ASN A 478 -18.09 -14.40 -24.31
CA ASN A 478 -18.56 -14.23 -25.68
C ASN A 478 -17.72 -14.99 -26.73
N GLY A 479 -16.60 -15.62 -26.35
CA GLY A 479 -15.76 -16.41 -27.26
C GLY A 479 -15.20 -15.65 -28.47
N SER A 480 -15.22 -14.31 -28.44
CA SER A 480 -14.77 -13.49 -29.56
C SER A 480 -13.26 -13.62 -29.75
N GLN A 481 -12.82 -13.88 -30.99
CA GLN A 481 -11.40 -13.77 -31.29
C GLN A 481 -10.99 -12.30 -31.25
N SER A 482 -9.95 -11.99 -30.49
CA SER A 482 -9.33 -10.68 -30.43
C SER A 482 -7.84 -10.84 -30.20
N SER A 483 -7.05 -9.91 -30.74
CA SER A 483 -5.60 -9.88 -30.51
C SER A 483 -5.27 -9.33 -29.13
N VAL A 484 -4.07 -9.65 -28.62
CA VAL A 484 -3.56 -9.13 -27.34
C VAL A 484 -3.58 -7.60 -27.35
N ILE A 485 -3.10 -6.98 -28.44
CA ILE A 485 -3.13 -5.52 -28.58
C ILE A 485 -4.55 -4.94 -28.50
N SER A 486 -5.56 -5.62 -29.05
CA SER A 486 -6.94 -5.16 -29.02
C SER A 486 -7.52 -5.18 -27.61
N ARG A 487 -7.19 -6.21 -26.82
CA ARG A 487 -7.62 -6.36 -25.43
C ARG A 487 -6.99 -5.30 -24.53
N VAL A 488 -5.69 -5.11 -24.65
CA VAL A 488 -4.94 -4.03 -23.98
C VAL A 488 -5.49 -2.66 -24.37
N SER A 489 -5.79 -2.44 -25.65
CA SER A 489 -6.33 -1.17 -26.14
C SER A 489 -7.74 -0.90 -25.62
N SER A 490 -8.56 -1.92 -25.41
CA SER A 490 -9.87 -1.78 -24.74
C SER A 490 -9.70 -1.22 -23.32
N PHE A 491 -8.79 -1.79 -22.54
CA PHE A 491 -8.45 -1.30 -21.20
C PHE A 491 -7.99 0.16 -21.22
N VAL A 492 -7.01 0.50 -22.07
CA VAL A 492 -6.50 1.88 -22.21
C VAL A 492 -7.61 2.85 -22.62
N THR A 493 -8.51 2.43 -23.50
CA THR A 493 -9.64 3.25 -23.96
C THR A 493 -10.60 3.58 -22.81
N ARG A 494 -10.91 2.58 -21.96
CA ARG A 494 -11.76 2.78 -20.78
C ARG A 494 -11.08 3.66 -19.72
N ALA A 495 -9.77 3.50 -19.53
CA ALA A 495 -8.99 4.29 -18.57
C ALA A 495 -8.99 5.81 -18.86
N ILE A 496 -9.11 6.22 -20.12
CA ILE A 496 -9.10 7.64 -20.52
C ILE A 496 -10.13 8.47 -19.74
N ALA A 497 -11.30 7.89 -19.47
CA ALA A 497 -12.42 8.59 -18.83
C ALA A 497 -12.63 8.20 -17.36
N ALA A 498 -11.73 7.41 -16.76
CA ALA A 498 -11.88 6.90 -15.40
C ALA A 498 -11.64 8.01 -14.36
N TYR A 499 -10.39 8.44 -14.20
CA TYR A 499 -9.97 9.51 -13.28
C TYR A 499 -8.66 10.16 -13.77
N PRO A 500 -8.28 11.36 -13.28
CA PRO A 500 -7.22 12.16 -13.89
C PRO A 500 -5.85 11.47 -14.06
N SER A 501 -5.39 10.71 -13.05
CA SER A 501 -4.10 10.02 -13.12
C SER A 501 -4.14 8.82 -14.08
N ALA A 502 -5.25 8.07 -14.12
CA ALA A 502 -5.46 7.02 -15.12
C ALA A 502 -5.50 7.59 -16.54
N THR A 503 -6.18 8.73 -16.76
CA THR A 503 -6.19 9.42 -18.06
C THR A 503 -4.78 9.76 -18.53
N TRP A 504 -3.94 10.30 -17.64
CA TRP A 504 -2.57 10.67 -17.99
C TRP A 504 -1.74 9.45 -18.44
N ARG A 505 -1.84 8.34 -17.69
CA ARG A 505 -1.12 7.10 -17.99
C ARG A 505 -1.64 6.41 -19.24
N ALA A 506 -2.95 6.35 -19.43
CA ALA A 506 -3.58 5.85 -20.65
C ALA A 506 -3.11 6.61 -21.88
N CYS A 507 -3.10 7.95 -21.82
CA CYS A 507 -2.60 8.80 -22.90
C CYS A 507 -1.12 8.55 -23.21
N SER A 508 -0.30 8.32 -22.19
CA SER A 508 1.11 7.94 -22.36
C SER A 508 1.27 6.60 -23.09
N CYS A 509 0.42 5.61 -22.80
CA CYS A 509 0.45 4.29 -23.45
C CYS A 509 -0.01 4.32 -24.92
N ILE A 510 -0.92 5.22 -25.30
CA ILE A 510 -1.42 5.32 -26.69
C ILE A 510 -0.29 5.51 -27.69
N HIS A 511 0.69 6.37 -27.37
CA HIS A 511 1.82 6.59 -28.26
C HIS A 511 2.64 5.30 -28.47
N THR A 512 2.98 4.61 -27.38
CA THR A 512 3.71 3.34 -27.41
C THR A 512 2.94 2.28 -28.20
N LEU A 513 1.64 2.10 -27.93
CA LEU A 513 0.82 1.09 -28.61
C LEU A 513 0.65 1.33 -30.11
N LEU A 514 0.64 2.60 -30.54
CA LEU A 514 0.46 2.94 -31.95
C LEU A 514 1.75 2.93 -32.77
N HIS A 515 2.91 3.22 -32.16
CA HIS A 515 4.13 3.48 -32.91
C HIS A 515 5.25 2.47 -32.68
N ALA A 516 5.21 1.71 -31.58
CA ALA A 516 6.25 0.74 -31.26
C ALA A 516 6.05 -0.64 -31.93
N PRO A 517 4.84 -1.22 -32.03
CA PRO A 517 4.65 -2.53 -32.68
C PRO A 517 4.90 -2.48 -34.19
N ASP A 518 5.37 -3.61 -34.76
CA ASP A 518 5.54 -3.75 -36.21
C ASP A 518 4.25 -4.25 -36.86
N PHE A 519 3.57 -3.37 -37.59
CA PHE A 519 2.30 -3.67 -38.26
C PHE A 519 2.45 -4.17 -39.72
N SER A 520 3.67 -4.45 -40.17
CA SER A 520 3.99 -4.77 -41.58
C SER A 520 3.35 -6.06 -42.13
N LEU A 521 2.90 -6.99 -41.29
CA LEU A 521 2.33 -8.29 -41.68
C LEU A 521 0.79 -8.28 -41.79
N GLY A 522 0.22 -7.36 -42.57
CA GLY A 522 -1.22 -7.31 -42.85
C GLY A 522 -2.09 -6.77 -41.71
N ALA A 523 -1.48 -6.12 -40.72
CA ALA A 523 -2.13 -5.54 -39.53
C ALA A 523 -2.33 -4.02 -39.60
N GLU A 524 -2.14 -3.39 -40.78
CA GLU A 524 -2.40 -1.95 -40.96
C GLU A 524 -3.86 -1.58 -40.63
N ASP A 525 -4.81 -2.47 -40.94
CA ASP A 525 -6.23 -2.28 -40.58
C ASP A 525 -6.44 -2.27 -39.06
N THR A 526 -5.65 -3.07 -38.33
CA THR A 526 -5.63 -3.07 -36.86
C THR A 526 -5.08 -1.76 -36.32
N ARG A 527 -3.94 -1.27 -36.84
CA ARG A 527 -3.36 0.00 -36.40
C ARG A 527 -4.30 1.18 -36.64
N MET A 528 -4.97 1.19 -37.80
CA MET A 528 -5.98 2.20 -38.13
C MET A 528 -7.17 2.14 -37.17
N THR A 529 -7.69 0.93 -36.90
CA THR A 529 -8.80 0.71 -35.95
C THR A 529 -8.44 1.21 -34.55
N LEU A 530 -7.22 0.92 -34.08
CA LEU A 530 -6.72 1.41 -32.80
C LEU A 530 -6.63 2.93 -32.77
N ALA A 531 -6.04 3.55 -33.79
CA ALA A 531 -5.92 5.00 -33.87
C ALA A 531 -7.31 5.68 -33.85
N VAL A 532 -8.28 5.13 -34.58
CA VAL A 532 -9.67 5.62 -34.60
C VAL A 532 -10.31 5.49 -33.22
N THR A 533 -10.16 4.33 -32.56
CA THR A 533 -10.76 4.06 -31.24
C THR A 533 -10.17 4.98 -30.17
N PHE A 534 -8.84 5.12 -30.12
CA PHE A 534 -8.17 6.03 -29.19
C PHE A 534 -8.51 7.48 -29.49
N GLY A 535 -8.52 7.89 -30.76
CA GLY A 535 -8.90 9.23 -31.19
C GLY A 535 -10.33 9.58 -30.77
N GLU A 536 -11.28 8.65 -30.92
CA GLU A 536 -12.69 8.86 -30.55
C GLU A 536 -12.84 9.00 -29.04
N ALA A 537 -12.22 8.12 -28.25
CA ALA A 537 -12.32 8.16 -26.79
C ALA A 537 -11.63 9.40 -26.19
N THR A 538 -10.40 9.71 -26.61
CA THR A 538 -9.67 10.90 -26.14
C THR A 538 -10.39 12.19 -26.52
N PHE A 539 -10.91 12.28 -27.75
CA PHE A 539 -11.64 13.47 -28.19
C PHE A 539 -12.99 13.62 -27.50
N SER A 540 -13.72 12.54 -27.28
CA SER A 540 -14.99 12.56 -26.54
C SER A 540 -14.79 13.07 -25.12
N TYR A 541 -13.76 12.58 -24.43
CA TYR A 541 -13.43 13.05 -23.08
C TYR A 541 -12.95 14.50 -23.09
N PHE A 542 -12.10 14.89 -24.05
CA PHE A 542 -11.68 16.28 -24.23
C PHE A 542 -12.87 17.24 -24.42
N LYS A 543 -13.86 16.90 -25.24
CA LYS A 543 -15.08 17.72 -25.39
C LYS A 543 -15.77 17.94 -24.05
N GLY A 544 -15.90 16.88 -23.23
CA GLY A 544 -16.53 16.95 -21.91
C GLY A 544 -15.80 17.84 -20.91
N VAL A 545 -14.49 18.06 -21.07
CA VAL A 545 -13.66 18.90 -20.18
C VAL A 545 -13.18 20.21 -20.85
N SER A 546 -13.73 20.54 -22.02
CA SER A 546 -13.28 21.69 -22.83
C SER A 546 -13.68 23.07 -22.26
N ASP A 547 -14.62 23.11 -21.32
CA ASP A 547 -15.06 24.36 -20.68
C ASP A 547 -14.09 24.88 -19.61
N SER A 548 -13.14 24.04 -19.15
CA SER A 548 -12.14 24.40 -18.15
C SER A 548 -10.77 23.84 -18.52
N PRO A 549 -9.81 24.67 -18.97
CA PRO A 549 -8.45 24.23 -19.23
C PRO A 549 -7.79 23.72 -17.95
N ALA A 550 -7.77 22.40 -17.79
CA ALA A 550 -7.15 21.68 -16.69
C ALA A 550 -5.85 21.02 -17.16
N GLY A 551 -5.00 20.56 -16.22
CA GLY A 551 -3.76 19.84 -16.54
C GLY A 551 -3.94 18.60 -17.42
N ILE A 552 -5.17 18.08 -17.52
CA ILE A 552 -5.56 16.92 -18.34
C ILE A 552 -5.66 17.22 -19.84
N TRP A 553 -5.71 18.49 -20.25
CA TRP A 553 -5.74 18.83 -21.68
C TRP A 553 -4.49 18.37 -22.41
N LYS A 554 -3.31 18.60 -21.82
CA LYS A 554 -2.02 18.21 -22.42
C LYS A 554 -1.98 16.73 -22.83
N PRO A 555 -2.18 15.76 -21.92
CA PRO A 555 -2.12 14.35 -22.30
C PRO A 555 -3.16 13.96 -23.36
N LEU A 556 -4.40 14.48 -23.28
CA LEU A 556 -5.46 14.17 -24.25
C LEU A 556 -5.12 14.68 -25.65
N LEU A 557 -4.68 15.94 -25.75
CA LEU A 557 -4.34 16.56 -27.03
C LEU A 557 -3.13 15.91 -27.68
N LEU A 558 -2.13 15.52 -26.89
CA LEU A 558 -0.96 14.78 -27.39
C LEU A 558 -1.32 13.35 -27.82
N ALA A 559 -2.26 12.69 -27.13
CA ALA A 559 -2.76 11.38 -27.56
C ALA A 559 -3.51 11.47 -28.90
N ILE A 560 -4.40 12.45 -29.09
CA ILE A 560 -5.06 12.72 -30.39
C ILE A 560 -4.00 13.02 -31.46
N SER A 561 -2.98 13.82 -31.12
CA SER A 561 -1.86 14.16 -32.00
C SER A 561 -1.10 12.93 -32.47
N SER A 562 -0.83 11.98 -31.56
CA SER A 562 -0.20 10.70 -31.88
C SER A 562 -1.05 9.84 -32.83
N CYS A 563 -2.38 9.84 -32.65
CA CYS A 563 -3.31 9.15 -33.57
C CYS A 563 -3.35 9.83 -34.94
N TYR A 564 -3.39 11.18 -34.96
CA TYR A 564 -3.48 11.97 -36.18
C TYR A 564 -2.25 11.81 -37.07
N ILE A 565 -1.04 11.77 -36.50
CA ILE A 565 0.17 11.53 -37.29
C ILE A 565 0.15 10.15 -37.98
N CYS A 566 -0.42 9.12 -37.33
CA CYS A 566 -0.56 7.81 -37.95
C CYS A 566 -1.55 7.82 -39.13
N TYR A 567 -2.75 8.37 -38.93
CA TYR A 567 -3.84 8.32 -39.90
C TYR A 567 -4.60 9.66 -39.97
N PRO A 568 -4.04 10.68 -40.64
CA PRO A 568 -4.61 12.03 -40.64
C PRO A 568 -6.06 12.08 -41.14
N ASP A 569 -6.36 11.36 -42.23
CA ASP A 569 -7.69 11.35 -42.85
C ASP A 569 -8.74 10.68 -41.96
N ALA A 570 -8.42 9.55 -41.34
CA ALA A 570 -9.33 8.81 -40.47
C ALA A 570 -9.63 9.58 -39.18
N ILE A 571 -8.60 10.14 -38.54
CA ILE A 571 -8.78 10.93 -37.32
C ILE A 571 -9.51 12.24 -37.61
N GLN A 572 -9.28 12.88 -38.75
CA GLN A 572 -10.07 14.03 -39.15
C GLN A 572 -11.57 13.70 -39.25
N GLN A 573 -11.95 12.52 -39.77
CA GLN A 573 -13.34 12.08 -39.80
C GLN A 573 -13.92 11.88 -38.40
N VAL A 574 -13.15 11.26 -37.49
CA VAL A 574 -13.54 11.10 -36.08
C VAL A 574 -13.80 12.44 -35.41
N LEU A 575 -12.89 13.41 -35.58
CA LEU A 575 -13.01 14.74 -34.98
C LEU A 575 -14.22 15.53 -35.55
N CYS A 576 -14.63 15.26 -36.79
CA CYS A 576 -15.73 15.95 -37.45
C CYS A 576 -17.10 15.27 -37.29
N LYS A 577 -17.19 14.11 -36.63
CA LYS A 577 -18.36 13.21 -36.65
C LYS A 577 -19.68 13.85 -36.17
N ASP A 578 -19.66 14.67 -35.11
CA ASP A 578 -20.90 15.22 -34.52
C ASP A 578 -21.20 16.67 -34.94
N ASP A 579 -20.20 17.56 -34.86
CA ASP A 579 -20.43 19.01 -34.88
C ASP A 579 -19.75 19.73 -36.06
N GLY A 580 -19.00 19.00 -36.90
CA GLY A 580 -18.20 19.52 -38.03
C GLY A 580 -17.03 20.45 -37.66
N ASN A 581 -17.06 21.07 -36.47
CA ASN A 581 -16.05 22.00 -35.95
C ASN A 581 -15.03 21.35 -35.00
N GLY A 582 -15.12 20.03 -34.76
CA GLY A 582 -14.26 19.38 -33.78
C GLY A 582 -12.77 19.40 -34.16
N TYR A 583 -12.45 19.32 -35.45
CA TYR A 583 -11.08 19.45 -35.95
C TYR A 583 -10.46 20.82 -35.62
N THR A 584 -11.20 21.91 -35.81
CA THR A 584 -10.71 23.26 -35.52
C THR A 584 -10.63 23.54 -34.02
N ALA A 585 -11.55 22.98 -33.23
CA ALA A 585 -11.50 23.06 -31.77
C ALA A 585 -10.26 22.35 -31.21
N TRP A 586 -9.99 21.12 -31.66
CA TRP A 586 -8.78 20.38 -31.30
C TRP A 586 -7.50 21.11 -31.71
N ALA A 587 -7.41 21.59 -32.96
CA ALA A 587 -6.25 22.32 -33.45
C ALA A 587 -5.96 23.60 -32.65
N SER A 588 -7.01 24.34 -32.28
CA SER A 588 -6.90 25.55 -31.46
C SER A 588 -6.42 25.22 -30.04
N ALA A 589 -6.95 24.15 -29.43
CA ALA A 589 -6.54 23.71 -28.11
C ALA A 589 -5.09 23.18 -28.10
N LEU A 590 -4.68 22.46 -29.14
CA LEU A 590 -3.29 22.03 -29.32
C LEU A 590 -2.36 23.25 -29.42
N ALA A 591 -2.71 24.25 -30.24
CA ALA A 591 -1.95 25.48 -30.34
C ALA A 591 -1.83 26.18 -28.97
N GLN A 592 -2.90 26.20 -28.17
CA GLN A 592 -2.86 26.78 -26.83
C GLN A 592 -1.91 26.03 -25.90
N VAL A 593 -1.98 24.69 -25.82
CA VAL A 593 -1.09 23.87 -24.97
C VAL A 593 0.37 23.94 -25.41
N SER A 594 0.61 24.09 -26.71
CA SER A 594 1.94 24.27 -27.30
C SER A 594 2.50 25.69 -27.14
N SER A 595 1.69 26.64 -26.67
CA SER A 595 2.16 28.01 -26.44
C SER A 595 2.90 28.13 -25.11
N SER A 596 3.83 29.08 -25.06
CA SER A 596 4.54 29.50 -23.84
C SER A 596 3.60 30.02 -22.72
N SER A 597 2.34 30.32 -23.05
CA SER A 597 1.36 30.89 -22.12
C SER A 597 0.58 29.85 -21.31
N PHE A 598 0.67 28.56 -21.64
CA PHE A 598 -0.07 27.49 -20.99
C PHE A 598 0.76 26.80 -19.89
N THR A 599 0.15 26.53 -18.74
CA THR A 599 0.81 25.89 -17.59
C THR A 599 -0.02 24.71 -17.04
N PRO A 600 0.54 23.49 -16.93
CA PRO A 600 1.91 23.10 -17.33
C PRO A 600 2.02 22.93 -18.85
N GLY A 601 3.05 23.54 -19.44
CA GLY A 601 3.36 23.44 -20.87
C GLY A 601 3.95 22.07 -21.25
N LEU A 602 4.38 21.97 -22.51
CA LEU A 602 5.18 20.83 -22.98
C LEU A 602 6.50 20.78 -22.20
N SER A 603 6.90 19.61 -21.73
CA SER A 603 7.97 19.44 -20.75
C SER A 603 9.11 18.54 -21.22
N SER A 604 8.82 17.50 -22.03
CA SER A 604 9.85 16.61 -22.55
C SER A 604 10.17 16.89 -24.03
N GLU A 605 11.38 16.54 -24.46
CA GLU A 605 11.78 16.64 -25.87
C GLU A 605 10.82 15.88 -26.80
N SER A 606 10.32 14.71 -26.37
CA SER A 606 9.37 13.90 -27.13
C SER A 606 7.99 14.55 -27.25
N GLU A 607 7.48 15.16 -26.17
CA GLU A 607 6.23 15.93 -26.20
C GLU A 607 6.32 17.10 -27.19
N ILE A 608 7.44 17.82 -27.17
CA ILE A 608 7.68 18.99 -28.04
C ILE A 608 7.79 18.56 -29.51
N LYS A 609 8.57 17.52 -29.81
CA LYS A 609 8.69 16.97 -31.17
C LYS A 609 7.34 16.52 -31.73
N LEU A 610 6.53 15.83 -30.91
CA LEU A 610 5.19 15.39 -31.31
C LEU A 610 4.30 16.60 -31.65
N ALA A 611 4.27 17.62 -30.78
CA ALA A 611 3.48 18.82 -31.03
C ALA A 611 3.91 19.57 -32.30
N ILE A 612 5.21 19.72 -32.55
CA ILE A 612 5.75 20.35 -33.76
C ILE A 612 5.31 19.60 -35.02
N LEU A 613 5.49 18.27 -35.05
CA LEU A 613 5.10 17.44 -36.19
C LEU A 613 3.61 17.53 -36.47
N THR A 614 2.78 17.49 -35.42
CA THR A 614 1.33 17.61 -35.57
C THR A 614 0.92 19.00 -36.04
N LEU A 615 1.44 20.08 -35.45
CA LEU A 615 1.13 21.45 -35.85
C LEU A 615 1.52 21.73 -37.31
N ALA A 616 2.68 21.26 -37.75
CA ALA A 616 3.10 21.37 -39.15
C ALA A 616 2.10 20.67 -40.09
N THR A 617 1.72 19.43 -39.77
CA THR A 617 0.76 18.64 -40.55
C THR A 617 -0.65 19.26 -40.56
N VAL A 618 -1.07 19.85 -39.44
CA VAL A 618 -2.36 20.57 -39.33
C VAL A 618 -2.34 21.83 -40.19
N ILE A 619 -1.26 22.62 -40.17
CA ILE A 619 -1.13 23.84 -40.99
C ILE A 619 -1.20 23.50 -42.48
N GLU A 620 -0.45 22.48 -42.92
CA GLU A 620 -0.51 22.00 -44.31
C GLU A 620 -1.95 21.63 -44.71
N ARG A 621 -2.66 20.93 -43.82
CA ARG A 621 -4.02 20.48 -44.07
C ARG A 621 -5.05 21.62 -44.09
N LEU A 622 -4.95 22.59 -43.18
CA LEU A 622 -5.80 23.78 -43.13
C LEU A 622 -5.63 24.62 -44.41
N LEU A 623 -4.39 24.77 -44.88
CA LEU A 623 -4.07 25.46 -46.14
C LEU A 623 -4.64 24.71 -47.35
N ALA A 624 -4.49 23.38 -47.41
CA ALA A 624 -4.94 22.57 -48.52
C ALA A 624 -6.48 22.52 -48.66
N LEU A 625 -7.20 22.48 -47.54
CA LEU A 625 -8.66 22.35 -47.53
C LEU A 625 -9.40 23.70 -47.45
N SER A 626 -8.69 24.83 -47.32
CA SER A 626 -9.29 26.14 -47.00
C SER A 626 -10.25 26.08 -45.80
N MET A 627 -9.95 25.18 -44.87
CA MET A 627 -10.72 24.91 -43.65
C MET A 627 -10.15 25.74 -42.51
N GLY A 628 -11.02 26.28 -41.66
CA GLY A 628 -10.63 27.07 -40.48
C GLY A 628 -10.64 28.59 -40.74
N GLY A 629 -11.09 29.34 -39.73
CA GLY A 629 -10.96 30.80 -39.75
C GLY A 629 -9.48 31.20 -39.74
N THR A 630 -9.16 32.37 -40.31
CA THR A 630 -7.79 32.93 -40.35
C THR A 630 -7.08 32.91 -38.98
N LYS A 631 -7.85 32.98 -37.89
CA LYS A 631 -7.36 32.92 -36.52
C LYS A 631 -6.73 31.58 -36.13
N VAL A 632 -7.37 30.44 -36.41
CA VAL A 632 -6.83 29.11 -36.01
C VAL A 632 -5.51 28.82 -36.71
N LEU A 633 -5.43 29.14 -38.00
CA LEU A 633 -4.20 29.02 -38.77
C LEU A 633 -3.07 29.88 -38.20
N GLN A 634 -3.39 31.13 -37.82
CA GLN A 634 -2.43 32.05 -37.20
C GLN A 634 -1.96 31.53 -35.83
N ASP A 635 -2.87 31.06 -34.99
CA ASP A 635 -2.56 30.55 -33.65
C ASP A 635 -1.67 29.29 -33.76
N CYS A 636 -2.00 28.34 -34.65
CA CYS A 636 -1.16 27.16 -34.89
C CYS A 636 0.25 27.52 -35.39
N TYR A 637 0.37 28.54 -36.26
CA TYR A 637 1.67 28.97 -36.78
C TYR A 637 2.54 29.61 -35.70
N ILE A 638 1.96 30.44 -34.83
CA ILE A 638 2.67 31.06 -33.70
C ILE A 638 3.16 29.95 -32.75
N SER A 639 2.28 29.04 -32.35
CA SER A 639 2.64 27.95 -31.43
C SER A 639 3.68 26.99 -32.00
N LEU A 640 3.67 26.75 -33.32
CA LEU A 640 4.72 25.97 -33.99
C LEU A 640 6.09 26.65 -33.83
N MET A 641 6.16 27.96 -34.05
CA MET A 641 7.41 28.72 -33.90
C MET A 641 7.88 28.74 -32.44
N GLU A 642 6.97 28.95 -31.49
CA GLU A 642 7.27 28.90 -30.06
C GLU A 642 7.79 27.51 -29.63
N SER A 643 7.14 26.44 -30.07
CA SER A 643 7.56 25.06 -29.77
C SER A 643 8.93 24.73 -30.37
N CYS A 644 9.24 25.21 -31.57
CA CYS A 644 10.56 25.04 -32.19
C CYS A 644 11.68 25.75 -31.41
N ILE A 645 11.41 26.94 -30.88
CA ILE A 645 12.36 27.65 -30.01
C ILE A 645 12.54 26.85 -28.72
N HIS A 646 11.44 26.42 -28.10
CA HIS A 646 11.50 25.65 -26.86
C HIS A 646 12.23 24.31 -27.02
N LEU A 647 12.07 23.61 -28.15
CA LEU A 647 12.82 22.39 -28.45
C LEU A 647 14.33 22.65 -28.46
N LYS A 648 14.74 23.78 -29.03
CA LYS A 648 16.15 24.17 -29.11
C LYS A 648 16.70 24.46 -27.73
N ASP A 649 15.96 25.18 -26.89
CA ASP A 649 16.36 25.48 -25.52
C ASP A 649 16.55 24.18 -24.70
N VAL A 650 15.60 23.24 -24.79
CA VAL A 650 15.68 21.93 -24.10
C VAL A 650 16.86 21.08 -24.60
N GLN A 651 17.24 21.19 -25.87
CA GLN A 651 18.41 20.49 -26.44
C GLN A 651 19.76 21.13 -26.07
N GLU A 652 19.77 22.41 -25.71
CA GLU A 652 20.99 23.12 -25.28
C GLU A 652 21.24 22.98 -23.76
N ASP A 653 20.19 22.75 -22.97
CA ASP A 653 20.24 22.59 -21.50
C ASP A 653 20.40 21.13 -21.01
N GLY A 654 20.24 20.13 -21.87
CA GLY A 654 20.43 18.69 -21.58
C GLY A 654 21.77 18.16 -22.07
#